data_AF-A0A495ZJT6-F1
#
_entry.id   AF-A0A495ZJT6-F1
#
_cell.length_a   1.000
_cell.length_b   1.000
_cell.length_c   1.000
_cell.angle_alpha   90.00
_cell.angle_beta   90.00
_cell.angle_gamma   90.00
#
_symmetry.space_group_name_H-M   'P 1'
#
loop_
_entity.id
_entity.type
_entity.pdbx_description
1 polymer ?
#
loop_
_entity_poly.entity_id
_entity_poly.type
_entity_poly.pdbx_seq_one_letter_code
_entity_poly.pdbx_strand_id
1 'polypeptide(L)'
;MFFRKQSRIGMRLNCVLALLILTVSCVSITGAQQLDSGAQVNLRKLDKPDMVKAYNDLLAAAMRAFMVHLTDPSDTEALEKLVMMSNDYIAKYPTSERVSEVNYYLGKALVQLGRVEIGIATLEKLVKNTSPDHIAVTQYPDEMWDELRWSPLERGLLELGLAYDKQNQYDRADAVYKKLITYPEFVDGVQAQIARQILETDTVLRIGEVPKVHDAWIDQQAPIFVLEDGKSKWHALHHYWGQVVLLYFGVSDRPILKQIHEKYKNQRLQIFNVNVDPSPPFGLDVVDGEETAWFYTQVSAAKLVDMYHVRALPTVFLIDSEGVIRKTHLNGAALEKAVDELVKENLAKFDDPRTQEIVAKAVEAHGGLGKLQAVENIVIDFSLFYHRPNGTVGEEQTGKAIFYRNKWFVHIISEIGEQITYIYDGTSVYLIDDSGNIEDSAEQSAEGIIKDKLFMVPIWLLTTLAQNEIPIEYLGTKNVKSEPTSVLRVKQPSGKPLKIFISQKTHYLLQLEFGIAVGPIYAVLSFEQYKDVDGIKMSHYWIEKHHGHSETFLNKISLNVEIDPRLFDPNSDANKGVNLPNAKSDKIASDIIKAMVEAHGGREKLISVKNMVRNYQLFQRRADGPLEHYGSGKTYFTSEKYRSEFHTVDGKNYTMSSDGKIIYFRDGNTFAKLAGDEAKMQMKRDRDMAFREPVWLLKTLAENKTAVEYVGIENVRDDFASVLRVKQPSGIPIKIYISEKTNYLVKIVVEDETEKTVKLFREFKDVKGIMLPHQSITRTEDLHHETHFSNVIINPEIDSKLFNPKESGK
;
A
#
# COMPACT_ATOMS: atom_id res chain seq x y z
N MET A 1 42.93 75.72 -13.19
CA MET A 1 43.53 75.20 -14.45
C MET A 1 44.05 73.81 -14.12
N PHE A 2 43.70 72.66 -14.69
CA PHE A 2 42.99 72.16 -15.87
C PHE A 2 42.39 70.83 -15.36
N PHE A 3 41.08 70.61 -15.26
CA PHE A 3 40.34 69.73 -16.18
C PHE A 3 38.84 69.82 -15.83
N ARG A 4 38.27 71.01 -16.00
CA ARG A 4 36.80 71.25 -16.03
C ARG A 4 36.43 71.58 -17.47
N LYS A 5 36.49 70.61 -18.40
CA LYS A 5 36.03 70.84 -19.79
C LYS A 5 35.69 69.63 -20.67
N GLN A 6 35.50 68.41 -20.13
CA GLN A 6 35.09 67.26 -20.96
C GLN A 6 33.71 66.63 -20.66
N SER A 7 32.93 67.07 -19.68
CA SER A 7 31.66 66.38 -19.35
C SER A 7 30.39 66.89 -20.08
N ARG A 8 30.45 67.94 -20.89
CA ARG A 8 29.24 68.49 -21.55
C ARG A 8 28.92 67.89 -22.93
N ILE A 9 29.86 67.17 -23.55
CA ILE A 9 29.64 66.51 -24.85
C ILE A 9 29.15 65.07 -24.65
N GLY A 10 29.67 64.34 -23.65
CA GLY A 10 29.19 62.98 -23.31
C GLY A 10 27.76 62.95 -22.77
N MET A 11 27.35 63.97 -22.00
CA MET A 11 26.01 64.03 -21.42
C MET A 11 24.90 64.30 -22.46
N ARG A 12 25.20 65.02 -23.55
CA ARG A 12 24.25 65.21 -24.67
C ARG A 12 24.12 63.97 -25.55
N LEU A 13 25.18 63.16 -25.66
CA LEU A 13 25.15 61.90 -26.41
C LEU A 13 24.35 60.82 -25.67
N ASN A 14 24.53 60.71 -24.35
CA ASN A 14 23.78 59.78 -23.50
C ASN A 14 22.29 60.16 -23.37
N CYS A 15 21.94 61.45 -23.37
CA CYS A 15 20.54 61.87 -23.40
C CYS A 15 19.83 61.55 -24.73
N VAL A 16 20.52 61.66 -25.87
CA VAL A 16 19.95 61.31 -27.18
C VAL A 16 19.83 59.79 -27.34
N LEU A 17 20.80 59.02 -26.84
CA LEU A 17 20.75 57.56 -26.81
C LEU A 17 19.66 57.05 -25.86
N ALA A 18 19.50 57.67 -24.68
CA ALA A 18 18.42 57.37 -23.75
C ALA A 18 17.03 57.74 -24.30
N LEU A 19 16.91 58.85 -25.05
CA LEU A 19 15.65 59.20 -25.74
C LEU A 19 15.31 58.21 -26.87
N LEU A 20 16.32 57.69 -27.58
CA LEU A 20 16.17 56.65 -28.61
C LEU A 20 15.78 55.29 -28.00
N ILE A 21 16.36 54.92 -26.86
CA ILE A 21 16.02 53.70 -26.12
C ILE A 21 14.60 53.81 -25.53
N LEU A 22 14.20 54.97 -24.99
CA LEU A 22 12.85 55.23 -24.48
C LEU A 22 11.78 55.22 -25.58
N THR A 23 12.10 55.69 -26.79
CA THR A 23 11.18 55.67 -27.92
C THR A 23 11.01 54.26 -28.50
N VAL A 24 12.06 53.44 -28.54
CA VAL A 24 11.95 52.01 -28.92
C VAL A 24 11.17 51.22 -27.87
N SER A 25 11.32 51.56 -26.59
CA SER A 25 10.58 50.90 -25.49
C SER A 25 9.09 51.26 -25.43
N CYS A 26 8.71 52.47 -25.89
CA CYS A 26 7.30 52.89 -25.95
C CYS A 26 6.52 52.28 -27.12
N VAL A 27 7.19 51.86 -28.19
CA VAL A 27 6.54 51.21 -29.34
C VAL A 27 6.08 49.78 -29.00
N SER A 28 6.61 49.18 -27.94
CA SER A 28 6.24 47.81 -27.50
C SER A 28 4.92 47.73 -26.71
N ILE A 29 4.29 48.86 -26.36
CA ILE A 29 3.13 48.89 -25.44
C ILE A 29 1.85 49.45 -26.09
N THR A 30 1.91 50.00 -27.31
CA THR A 30 0.70 50.43 -28.04
C THR A 30 0.70 49.93 -29.48
N GLY A 31 -0.46 49.41 -29.91
CA GLY A 31 -0.64 48.59 -31.10
C GLY A 31 -0.05 49.16 -32.40
N ALA A 32 0.41 48.24 -33.24
CA ALA A 32 0.93 48.48 -34.58
C ALA A 32 -0.16 49.09 -35.49
N GLN A 33 -0.29 50.42 -35.53
CA GLN A 33 -1.09 51.07 -36.58
C GLN A 33 -0.66 52.47 -37.00
N GLN A 34 0.43 53.05 -36.49
CA GLN A 34 0.90 54.36 -36.98
C GLN A 34 2.43 54.47 -37.07
N LEU A 35 2.97 54.02 -38.20
CA LEU A 35 4.20 54.56 -38.78
C LEU A 35 3.97 54.79 -40.28
N ASP A 36 2.97 55.61 -40.60
CA ASP A 36 2.84 56.18 -41.93
C ASP A 36 2.77 57.70 -41.81
N SER A 37 3.93 58.34 -42.02
CA SER A 37 4.17 59.69 -42.54
C SER A 37 5.46 60.34 -41.99
N GLY A 38 6.44 60.54 -42.89
CA GLY A 38 7.08 61.84 -43.04
C GLY A 38 8.30 62.23 -42.21
N ALA A 39 8.82 61.42 -41.27
CA ALA A 39 10.04 61.78 -40.53
C ALA A 39 11.32 61.25 -41.19
N GLN A 40 11.71 61.79 -42.36
CA GLN A 40 13.10 61.67 -42.81
C GLN A 40 13.98 62.55 -41.91
N VAL A 41 14.50 61.97 -40.83
CA VAL A 41 15.67 62.54 -40.15
C VAL A 41 16.81 62.51 -41.18
N ASN A 42 17.30 63.67 -41.57
CA ASN A 42 18.35 63.80 -42.57
C ASN A 42 19.70 63.35 -41.98
N LEU A 43 19.95 62.04 -42.05
CA LEU A 43 21.09 61.33 -41.42
C LEU A 43 22.45 61.55 -42.13
N ARG A 44 22.55 62.47 -43.10
CA ARG A 44 23.79 62.80 -43.84
C ARG A 44 24.92 63.46 -43.00
N LYS A 45 24.87 63.39 -41.66
CA LYS A 45 25.88 63.99 -40.76
C LYS A 45 26.43 63.04 -39.69
N LEU A 46 26.15 61.74 -39.76
CA LEU A 46 26.71 60.74 -38.84
C LEU A 46 28.00 60.13 -39.40
N ASP A 47 29.04 60.95 -39.61
CA ASP A 47 30.34 60.49 -40.14
C ASP A 47 31.27 59.90 -39.05
N LYS A 48 30.78 59.70 -37.82
CA LYS A 48 31.57 59.11 -36.74
C LYS A 48 31.34 57.60 -36.68
N PRO A 49 32.39 56.76 -36.85
CA PRO A 49 32.28 55.30 -36.84
C PRO A 49 31.49 54.73 -35.66
N ASP A 50 31.66 55.29 -34.45
CA ASP A 50 30.99 54.82 -33.23
C ASP A 50 29.46 55.03 -33.26
N MET A 51 28.98 56.09 -33.91
CA MET A 51 27.54 56.37 -34.02
C MET A 51 26.87 55.49 -35.06
N VAL A 52 27.59 55.16 -36.15
CA VAL A 52 27.13 54.18 -37.15
C VAL A 52 27.03 52.80 -36.50
N LYS A 53 28.02 52.41 -35.68
CA LYS A 53 27.98 51.16 -34.92
C LYS A 53 26.78 51.10 -33.96
N ALA A 54 26.59 52.12 -33.12
CA ALA A 54 25.48 52.16 -32.15
C ALA A 54 24.09 52.11 -32.82
N TYR A 55 23.93 52.78 -33.97
CA TYR A 55 22.69 52.72 -34.75
C TYR A 55 22.43 51.32 -35.31
N ASN A 56 23.48 50.65 -35.80
CA ASN A 56 23.39 49.29 -36.34
C ASN A 56 23.02 48.28 -35.24
N ASP A 57 23.64 48.40 -34.06
CA ASP A 57 23.31 47.58 -32.90
C ASP A 57 21.85 47.77 -32.46
N LEU A 58 21.34 49.01 -32.48
CA LEU A 58 19.94 49.30 -32.15
C LEU A 58 18.96 48.65 -33.16
N LEU A 59 19.29 48.69 -34.45
CA LEU A 59 18.43 48.10 -35.49
C LEU A 59 18.40 46.57 -35.40
N ALA A 60 19.55 45.94 -35.14
CA ALA A 60 19.62 44.50 -34.88
C ALA A 60 18.85 44.11 -33.60
N ALA A 61 18.98 44.91 -32.53
CA ALA A 61 18.23 44.70 -31.29
C ALA A 61 16.71 44.84 -31.50
N ALA A 62 16.26 45.79 -32.33
CA ALA A 62 14.85 45.93 -32.68
C ALA A 62 14.30 44.72 -33.43
N MET A 63 15.06 44.15 -34.37
CA MET A 63 14.67 42.90 -35.06
C MET A 63 14.61 41.71 -34.11
N ARG A 64 15.57 41.59 -33.18
CA ARG A 64 15.55 40.58 -32.11
C ARG A 64 14.29 40.73 -31.25
N ALA A 65 14.01 41.94 -30.77
CA ALA A 65 12.83 42.21 -29.95
C ALA A 65 11.54 41.86 -30.70
N PHE A 66 11.47 42.24 -31.98
CA PHE A 66 10.35 41.90 -32.87
C PHE A 66 10.14 40.37 -32.95
N MET A 67 11.22 39.60 -33.14
CA MET A 67 11.15 38.14 -33.18
C MET A 67 10.77 37.49 -31.85
N VAL A 68 11.27 38.01 -30.73
CA VAL A 68 10.93 37.51 -29.39
C VAL A 68 9.45 37.77 -29.06
N HIS A 69 8.87 38.85 -29.60
CA HIS A 69 7.50 39.26 -29.33
C HIS A 69 6.51 38.79 -30.41
N LEU A 70 6.97 38.03 -31.41
CA LEU A 70 6.10 37.37 -32.37
C LEU A 70 5.40 36.19 -31.67
N THR A 71 4.24 36.47 -31.07
CA THR A 71 3.48 35.51 -30.26
C THR A 71 2.76 34.45 -31.09
N ASP A 72 2.48 34.75 -32.36
CA ASP A 72 1.88 33.83 -33.32
C ASP A 72 2.85 33.59 -34.49
N PRO A 73 3.46 32.40 -34.61
CA PRO A 73 4.36 32.06 -35.72
C PRO A 73 3.64 31.98 -37.08
N SER A 74 2.30 32.12 -37.11
CA SER A 74 1.49 32.18 -38.33
C SER A 74 1.12 33.62 -38.76
N ASP A 75 1.54 34.65 -38.03
CA ASP A 75 1.35 36.05 -38.42
C ASP A 75 2.22 36.40 -39.64
N THR A 76 1.64 36.19 -40.82
CA THR A 76 2.31 36.41 -42.10
C THR A 76 2.69 37.87 -42.32
N GLU A 77 1.90 38.82 -41.84
CA GLU A 77 2.19 40.25 -42.01
C GLU A 77 3.44 40.66 -41.22
N ALA A 78 3.53 40.22 -39.96
CA ALA A 78 4.69 40.47 -39.12
C ALA A 78 5.95 39.80 -39.71
N LEU A 79 5.84 38.56 -40.21
CA LEU A 79 6.95 37.85 -40.84
C LEU A 79 7.44 38.54 -42.12
N GLU A 80 6.54 39.03 -42.99
CA GLU A 80 6.92 39.79 -44.19
C GLU A 80 7.63 41.09 -43.83
N LYS A 81 7.17 41.79 -42.80
CA LYS A 81 7.81 43.00 -42.29
C LYS A 81 9.24 42.71 -41.82
N LEU A 82 9.45 41.60 -41.10
CA LEU A 82 10.78 41.19 -40.67
C LEU A 82 11.68 40.82 -41.84
N VAL A 83 11.16 40.14 -42.87
CA VAL A 83 11.90 39.83 -44.11
C VAL A 83 12.37 41.12 -44.78
N MET A 84 11.48 42.11 -44.94
CA MET A 84 11.81 43.41 -45.52
C MET A 84 12.90 44.12 -44.69
N MET A 85 12.69 44.25 -43.38
CA MET A 85 13.66 44.91 -42.48
C MET A 85 15.03 44.24 -42.53
N SER A 86 15.08 42.91 -42.53
CA SER A 86 16.32 42.14 -42.56
C SER A 86 17.09 42.33 -43.87
N ASN A 87 16.38 42.28 -45.02
CA ASN A 87 16.98 42.53 -46.33
C ASN A 87 17.56 43.95 -46.43
N ASP A 88 16.81 44.96 -45.97
CA ASP A 88 17.27 46.36 -45.94
C ASP A 88 18.53 46.52 -45.09
N TYR A 89 18.57 45.86 -43.92
CA TYR A 89 19.74 45.90 -43.04
C TYR A 89 20.96 45.24 -43.69
N ILE A 90 20.81 44.04 -44.26
CA ILE A 90 21.91 43.31 -44.90
C ILE A 90 22.45 44.08 -46.10
N ALA A 91 21.58 44.69 -46.91
CA ALA A 91 21.98 45.49 -48.07
C ALA A 91 22.74 46.76 -47.64
N LYS A 92 22.30 47.40 -46.55
CA LYS A 92 22.87 48.66 -46.07
C LYS A 92 24.16 48.46 -45.24
N TYR A 93 24.28 47.33 -44.55
CA TYR A 93 25.37 47.05 -43.60
C TYR A 93 25.99 45.66 -43.81
N PRO A 94 26.49 45.33 -45.02
CA PRO A 94 26.92 43.96 -45.36
C PRO A 94 28.13 43.46 -44.55
N THR A 95 28.90 44.36 -43.93
CA THR A 95 30.08 44.04 -43.11
C THR A 95 29.84 44.18 -41.61
N SER A 96 28.59 44.40 -41.18
CA SER A 96 28.28 44.51 -39.74
C SER A 96 28.44 43.15 -39.05
N GLU A 97 29.00 43.17 -37.83
CA GLU A 97 29.12 41.98 -36.96
C GLU A 97 27.77 41.33 -36.65
N ARG A 98 26.66 42.08 -36.77
CA ARG A 98 25.28 41.59 -36.56
C ARG A 98 24.66 40.92 -37.80
N VAL A 99 25.34 40.92 -38.94
CA VAL A 99 24.80 40.35 -40.19
C VAL A 99 24.47 38.87 -40.04
N SER A 100 25.25 38.10 -39.28
CA SER A 100 24.93 36.69 -38.99
C SER A 100 23.62 36.55 -38.20
N GLU A 101 23.41 37.40 -37.20
CA GLU A 101 22.15 37.41 -36.44
C GLU A 101 20.95 37.76 -37.32
N VAL A 102 21.08 38.78 -38.17
CA VAL A 102 20.01 39.20 -39.09
C VAL A 102 19.72 38.14 -40.15
N ASN A 103 20.75 37.47 -40.68
CA ASN A 103 20.55 36.33 -41.60
C ASN A 103 19.83 35.16 -40.93
N TYR A 104 20.07 34.90 -39.65
CA TYR A 104 19.32 33.88 -38.90
C TYR A 104 17.82 34.21 -38.87
N TYR A 105 17.44 35.43 -38.48
CA TYR A 105 16.04 35.84 -38.44
C TYR A 105 15.39 35.84 -39.83
N LEU A 106 16.09 36.34 -40.84
CA LEU A 106 15.63 36.31 -42.23
C LEU A 106 15.38 34.87 -42.69
N GLY A 107 16.33 33.98 -42.48
CA GLY A 107 16.23 32.57 -42.85
C GLY A 107 15.03 31.89 -42.19
N LYS A 108 14.88 32.06 -40.88
CA LYS A 108 13.75 31.51 -40.12
C LYS A 108 12.39 32.04 -40.60
N ALA A 109 12.28 33.36 -40.78
CA ALA A 109 11.03 33.97 -41.23
C ALA A 109 10.62 33.49 -42.63
N LEU A 110 11.58 33.34 -43.55
CA LEU A 110 11.34 32.79 -44.87
C LEU A 110 10.85 31.34 -44.82
N VAL A 111 11.43 30.50 -43.96
CA VAL A 111 10.95 29.12 -43.76
C VAL A 111 9.53 29.09 -43.20
N GLN A 112 9.20 29.97 -42.26
CA GLN A 112 7.86 30.08 -41.67
C GLN A 112 6.81 30.57 -42.67
N LEU A 113 7.17 31.48 -43.58
CA LEU A 113 6.32 31.94 -44.69
C LEU A 113 6.14 30.91 -45.81
N GLY A 114 6.69 29.70 -45.68
CA GLY A 114 6.66 28.68 -46.73
C GLY A 114 7.63 28.94 -47.90
N ARG A 115 8.47 29.98 -47.83
CA ARG A 115 9.54 30.28 -48.80
C ARG A 115 10.80 29.46 -48.47
N VAL A 116 10.62 28.15 -48.31
CA VAL A 116 11.59 27.25 -47.67
C VAL A 116 12.93 27.22 -48.40
N GLU A 117 12.96 27.22 -49.74
CA GLU A 117 14.21 27.20 -50.51
C GLU A 117 15.05 28.47 -50.31
N ILE A 118 14.40 29.64 -50.26
CA ILE A 118 15.06 30.93 -50.01
C ILE A 118 15.56 30.96 -48.55
N GLY A 119 14.76 30.44 -47.62
CA GLY A 119 15.14 30.28 -46.22
C GLY A 119 16.39 29.40 -46.05
N ILE A 120 16.42 28.23 -46.72
CA ILE A 120 17.58 27.32 -46.76
C ILE A 120 18.81 28.05 -47.29
N ALA A 121 18.72 28.73 -48.43
CA ALA A 121 19.86 29.43 -49.02
C ALA A 121 20.41 30.52 -48.09
N THR A 122 19.53 31.24 -47.38
CA THR A 122 19.91 32.24 -46.37
C THR A 122 20.61 31.60 -45.17
N LEU A 123 20.09 30.49 -44.65
CA LEU A 123 20.67 29.77 -43.51
C LEU A 123 22.00 29.07 -43.88
N GLU A 124 22.14 28.53 -45.09
CA GLU A 124 23.42 28.01 -45.59
C GLU A 124 24.46 29.12 -45.68
N LYS A 125 24.07 30.31 -46.16
CA LYS A 125 24.95 31.49 -46.20
C LYS A 125 25.41 31.89 -44.81
N LEU A 126 24.51 31.88 -43.82
CA LEU A 126 24.83 32.09 -42.41
C LEU A 126 25.87 31.09 -41.90
N VAL A 127 25.62 29.78 -42.12
CA VAL A 127 26.51 28.70 -41.66
C VAL A 127 27.87 28.74 -42.36
N LYS A 128 27.92 29.13 -43.64
CA LYS A 128 29.17 29.23 -44.43
C LYS A 128 30.01 30.45 -44.05
N ASN A 129 29.37 31.58 -43.76
CA ASN A 129 30.06 32.84 -43.52
C ASN A 129 30.40 33.08 -42.05
N THR A 130 29.86 32.28 -41.12
CA THR A 130 30.17 32.37 -39.70
C THR A 130 31.27 31.37 -39.36
N SER A 131 32.51 31.87 -39.19
CA SER A 131 33.62 31.03 -38.71
C SER A 131 33.40 30.64 -37.25
N PRO A 132 33.75 29.40 -36.83
CA PRO A 132 33.86 29.03 -35.42
C PRO A 132 34.63 30.06 -34.59
N ASP A 133 35.71 30.59 -35.14
CA ASP A 133 36.62 31.52 -34.46
C ASP A 133 35.99 32.90 -34.20
N HIS A 134 34.92 33.27 -34.93
CA HIS A 134 34.17 34.51 -34.68
C HIS A 134 33.22 34.42 -33.47
N ILE A 135 33.09 33.23 -32.87
CA ILE A 135 32.25 32.98 -31.69
C ILE A 135 33.08 33.06 -30.40
N ALA A 136 34.42 33.02 -30.49
CA ALA A 136 35.35 33.21 -29.39
C ALA A 136 35.43 34.68 -28.96
N VAL A 137 34.34 35.21 -28.42
CA VAL A 137 34.33 36.51 -27.74
C VAL A 137 34.99 36.33 -26.37
N THR A 138 36.31 36.43 -26.35
CA THR A 138 37.17 36.13 -25.20
C THR A 138 37.28 37.26 -24.16
N GLN A 139 36.39 38.27 -24.15
CA GLN A 139 36.51 39.41 -23.21
C GLN A 139 35.17 40.04 -22.76
N TYR A 140 34.17 39.25 -22.35
CA TYR A 140 33.06 39.79 -21.55
C TYR A 140 33.08 39.20 -20.13
N PRO A 141 32.86 40.03 -19.09
CA PRO A 141 32.85 39.58 -17.70
C PRO A 141 31.73 38.56 -17.43
N ASP A 142 31.97 37.68 -16.45
CA ASP A 142 31.17 36.49 -16.11
C ASP A 142 29.67 36.76 -15.86
N GLU A 143 29.29 38.02 -15.62
CA GLU A 143 27.92 38.47 -15.34
C GLU A 143 27.07 38.69 -16.60
N MET A 144 27.66 38.72 -17.81
CA MET A 144 26.94 38.94 -19.09
C MET A 144 26.63 37.66 -19.88
N TRP A 145 27.00 36.48 -19.35
CA TRP A 145 26.96 35.22 -20.11
C TRP A 145 25.55 34.67 -20.38
N ASP A 146 24.55 35.03 -19.57
CA ASP A 146 23.17 34.56 -19.79
C ASP A 146 22.48 35.23 -20.98
N GLU A 147 22.88 36.46 -21.36
CA GLU A 147 22.40 37.11 -22.59
C GLU A 147 23.20 36.72 -23.85
N LEU A 148 24.42 36.19 -23.69
CA LEU A 148 25.37 35.88 -24.78
C LEU A 148 25.42 34.40 -25.20
N ARG A 149 24.68 33.49 -24.55
CA ARG A 149 24.41 32.12 -25.06
C ARG A 149 23.62 32.10 -26.40
N TRP A 150 23.32 33.25 -26.97
CA TRP A 150 22.71 33.41 -28.28
C TRP A 150 23.75 33.28 -29.40
N SER A 151 24.09 32.04 -29.80
CA SER A 151 24.83 31.79 -31.04
C SER A 151 23.85 31.70 -32.22
N PRO A 152 23.85 32.67 -33.18
CA PRO A 152 23.05 32.55 -34.39
C PRO A 152 23.43 31.31 -35.20
N LEU A 153 24.67 30.83 -35.07
CA LEU A 153 25.14 29.62 -35.72
C LEU A 153 24.49 28.37 -35.13
N GLU A 154 24.43 28.22 -33.81
CA GLU A 154 23.83 27.06 -33.14
C GLU A 154 22.36 26.91 -33.55
N ARG A 155 21.58 27.99 -33.46
CA ARG A 155 20.17 27.99 -33.86
C ARG A 155 19.99 27.89 -35.36
N GLY A 156 20.86 28.55 -36.13
CA GLY A 156 20.84 28.48 -37.59
C GLY A 156 21.07 27.07 -38.11
N LEU A 157 21.93 26.29 -37.45
CA LEU A 157 22.11 24.87 -37.77
C LEU A 157 20.83 24.07 -37.47
N LEU A 158 20.18 24.25 -36.32
CA LEU A 158 18.93 23.53 -36.04
C LEU A 158 17.84 23.89 -37.06
N GLU A 159 17.59 25.19 -37.27
CA GLU A 159 16.57 25.66 -38.22
C GLU A 159 16.86 25.22 -39.66
N LEU A 160 18.14 25.15 -40.05
CA LEU A 160 18.54 24.64 -41.37
C LEU A 160 18.24 23.15 -41.52
N GLY A 161 18.53 22.35 -40.48
CA GLY A 161 18.15 20.94 -40.46
C GLY A 161 16.63 20.75 -40.59
N LEU A 162 15.86 21.51 -39.81
CA LEU A 162 14.40 21.48 -39.87
C LEU A 162 13.86 21.88 -41.24
N ALA A 163 14.45 22.91 -41.85
CA ALA A 163 14.08 23.34 -43.20
C ALA A 163 14.38 22.26 -44.26
N TYR A 164 15.45 21.48 -44.11
CA TYR A 164 15.71 20.32 -44.96
C TYR A 164 14.70 19.20 -44.76
N ASP A 165 14.33 18.89 -43.51
CA ASP A 165 13.28 17.92 -43.22
C ASP A 165 11.94 18.34 -43.85
N LYS A 166 11.57 19.63 -43.84
CA LYS A 166 10.36 20.14 -44.53
C LYS A 166 10.37 19.88 -46.04
N GLN A 167 11.54 19.77 -46.65
CA GLN A 167 11.72 19.46 -48.07
C GLN A 167 11.97 17.98 -48.34
N ASN A 168 11.82 17.12 -47.31
CA ASN A 168 12.15 15.69 -47.34
C ASN A 168 13.62 15.42 -47.76
N GLN A 169 14.53 16.37 -47.49
CA GLN A 169 15.97 16.25 -47.77
C GLN A 169 16.72 15.68 -46.54
N TYR A 170 16.28 14.51 -46.06
CA TYR A 170 16.70 13.95 -44.78
C TYR A 170 18.22 13.76 -44.65
N ASP A 171 18.92 13.36 -45.72
CA ASP A 171 20.38 13.20 -45.68
C ASP A 171 21.11 14.53 -45.40
N ARG A 172 20.59 15.64 -45.95
CA ARG A 172 21.13 16.98 -45.70
C ARG A 172 20.76 17.46 -44.29
N ALA A 173 19.54 17.17 -43.84
CA ALA A 173 19.12 17.46 -42.47
C ALA A 173 20.02 16.74 -41.46
N ASP A 174 20.24 15.44 -41.65
CA ASP A 174 21.13 14.59 -40.86
C ASP A 174 22.56 15.15 -40.79
N ALA A 175 23.11 15.58 -41.92
CA ALA A 175 24.45 16.15 -41.96
C ALA A 175 24.54 17.44 -41.12
N VAL A 176 23.50 18.28 -41.15
CA VAL A 176 23.43 19.51 -40.36
C VAL A 176 23.23 19.22 -38.87
N TYR A 177 22.33 18.31 -38.51
CA TYR A 177 22.13 17.88 -37.13
C TYR A 177 23.39 17.24 -36.55
N LYS A 178 24.04 16.33 -37.29
CA LYS A 178 25.33 15.73 -36.91
C LYS A 178 26.39 16.80 -36.68
N LYS A 179 26.50 17.77 -37.60
CA LYS A 179 27.41 18.91 -37.44
C LYS A 179 27.12 19.68 -36.15
N LEU A 180 25.86 19.97 -35.84
CA LEU A 180 25.44 20.67 -34.63
C LEU A 180 25.83 19.89 -33.35
N ILE A 181 25.59 18.58 -33.30
CA ILE A 181 25.88 17.78 -32.10
C ILE A 181 27.36 17.43 -31.93
N THR A 182 28.17 17.50 -33.00
CA THR A 182 29.63 17.30 -32.94
C THR A 182 30.41 18.60 -32.71
N TYR A 183 29.72 19.74 -32.72
CA TYR A 183 30.37 21.04 -32.55
C TYR A 183 30.77 21.22 -31.07
N PRO A 184 32.07 21.34 -30.72
CA PRO A 184 32.52 21.33 -29.32
C PRO A 184 31.87 22.39 -28.44
N GLU A 185 31.60 23.57 -29.01
CA GLU A 185 30.99 24.70 -28.31
C GLU A 185 29.47 24.55 -28.10
N PHE A 186 28.81 23.69 -28.86
CA PHE A 186 27.34 23.51 -28.83
C PHE A 186 26.91 22.13 -28.36
N VAL A 187 27.83 21.19 -28.15
CA VAL A 187 27.54 19.78 -27.88
C VAL A 187 26.54 19.57 -26.73
N ASP A 188 26.59 20.44 -25.72
CA ASP A 188 25.70 20.42 -24.54
C ASP A 188 24.56 21.45 -24.61
N GLY A 189 24.50 22.23 -25.70
CA GLY A 189 23.48 23.25 -25.95
C GLY A 189 22.09 22.66 -26.21
N VAL A 190 21.05 23.44 -25.89
CA VAL A 190 19.64 23.02 -26.05
C VAL A 190 19.33 22.61 -27.48
N GLN A 191 19.91 23.29 -28.49
CA GLN A 191 19.64 22.98 -29.88
C GLN A 191 20.30 21.67 -30.31
N ALA A 192 21.50 21.38 -29.79
CA ALA A 192 22.16 20.10 -30.04
C ALA A 192 21.39 18.94 -29.40
N GLN A 193 20.82 19.12 -28.21
CA GLN A 193 19.97 18.10 -27.59
C GLN A 193 18.72 17.82 -28.43
N ILE A 194 18.05 18.86 -28.95
CA ILE A 194 16.92 18.71 -29.88
C ILE A 194 17.37 17.96 -31.14
N ALA A 195 18.52 18.30 -31.71
CA ALA A 195 19.05 17.64 -32.90
C ALA A 195 19.36 16.15 -32.68
N ARG A 196 19.82 15.74 -31.47
CA ARG A 196 19.97 14.31 -31.12
C ARG A 196 18.63 13.58 -31.16
N GLN A 197 17.57 14.18 -30.58
CA GLN A 197 16.23 13.60 -30.61
C GLN A 197 15.69 13.45 -32.03
N ILE A 198 15.90 14.46 -32.88
CA ILE A 198 15.49 14.39 -34.28
C ILE A 198 16.25 13.26 -34.98
N LEU A 199 17.56 13.13 -34.78
CA LEU A 199 18.37 12.06 -35.36
C LEU A 199 17.93 10.64 -34.93
N GLU A 200 17.36 10.50 -33.74
CA GLU A 200 16.79 9.24 -33.23
C GLU A 200 15.38 8.96 -33.78
N THR A 201 14.68 9.99 -34.29
CA THR A 201 13.32 9.87 -34.85
C THR A 201 13.39 9.29 -36.27
N ASP A 202 12.48 8.36 -36.61
CA ASP A 202 12.34 7.83 -37.97
C ASP A 202 12.13 8.98 -38.97
N THR A 203 12.86 8.97 -40.08
CA THR A 203 12.82 10.05 -41.09
C THR A 203 11.41 10.27 -41.64
N VAL A 204 10.58 9.23 -41.73
CA VAL A 204 9.17 9.35 -42.17
C VAL A 204 8.30 10.17 -41.23
N LEU A 205 8.72 10.38 -39.98
CA LEU A 205 8.00 11.17 -38.97
C LEU A 205 8.54 12.60 -38.85
N ARG A 206 9.65 12.93 -39.52
CA ARG A 206 10.27 14.26 -39.46
C ARG A 206 9.58 15.22 -40.42
N ILE A 207 8.66 16.01 -39.91
CA ILE A 207 7.89 17.02 -40.67
C ILE A 207 8.59 18.40 -40.74
N GLY A 208 9.85 18.49 -40.28
CA GLY A 208 10.59 19.75 -40.21
C GLY A 208 10.06 20.73 -39.17
N GLU A 209 9.55 20.20 -38.08
CA GLU A 209 9.24 20.92 -36.85
C GLU A 209 10.03 20.32 -35.70
N VAL A 210 10.37 21.12 -34.69
CA VAL A 210 11.00 20.63 -33.47
C VAL A 210 10.05 19.58 -32.85
N PRO A 211 10.53 18.36 -32.55
CA PRO A 211 9.72 17.37 -31.85
C PRO A 211 9.15 18.01 -30.59
N LYS A 212 7.81 18.01 -30.47
CA LYS A 212 7.19 18.41 -29.22
C LYS A 212 7.72 17.46 -28.16
N VAL A 213 8.37 17.99 -27.13
CA VAL A 213 8.89 17.20 -26.00
C VAL A 213 7.76 16.29 -25.55
N HIS A 214 8.02 14.99 -25.62
CA HIS A 214 7.00 13.95 -25.71
C HIS A 214 5.85 14.10 -24.69
N ASP A 215 4.62 13.99 -25.21
CA ASP A 215 3.39 13.61 -24.49
C ASP A 215 3.49 12.22 -23.81
N ALA A 216 4.66 11.60 -23.74
CA ALA A 216 4.89 10.26 -23.19
C ALA A 216 4.49 10.15 -21.72
N TRP A 217 4.37 11.28 -21.01
CA TRP A 217 3.86 11.32 -19.64
C TRP A 217 2.33 11.32 -19.56
N ILE A 218 1.62 11.74 -20.61
CA ILE A 218 0.16 11.81 -20.59
C ILE A 218 -0.40 10.39 -20.41
N ASP A 219 -1.37 10.27 -19.50
CA ASP A 219 -2.00 9.03 -19.06
C ASP A 219 -1.05 8.03 -18.36
N GLN A 220 0.16 8.47 -17.98
CA GLN A 220 1.08 7.70 -17.14
C GLN A 220 0.94 8.05 -15.66
N GLN A 221 1.23 7.08 -14.80
CA GLN A 221 1.35 7.32 -13.36
C GLN A 221 2.52 8.29 -13.11
N ALA A 222 2.25 9.38 -12.40
CA ALA A 222 3.26 10.33 -11.98
C ALA A 222 4.29 9.65 -11.07
N PRO A 223 5.61 9.85 -11.30
CA PRO A 223 6.64 9.38 -10.39
C PRO A 223 6.41 9.87 -8.96
N ILE A 224 6.41 8.94 -7.99
CA ILE A 224 6.19 9.27 -6.58
C ILE A 224 7.41 10.04 -6.07
N PHE A 225 7.17 11.27 -5.59
CA PHE A 225 8.17 12.10 -4.93
C PHE A 225 7.82 12.36 -3.47
N VAL A 226 8.83 12.76 -2.69
CA VAL A 226 8.71 13.31 -1.34
C VAL A 226 9.49 14.62 -1.30
N LEU A 227 8.87 15.69 -0.82
CA LEU A 227 9.39 17.06 -0.79
C LEU A 227 9.32 17.63 0.62
N GLU A 228 10.36 18.32 1.06
CA GLU A 228 10.32 19.15 2.27
C GLU A 228 9.85 20.56 1.89
N ASP A 229 8.91 21.15 2.63
CA ASP A 229 8.36 22.49 2.36
C ASP A 229 9.19 23.66 2.92
N GLY A 230 10.45 23.41 3.32
CA GLY A 230 11.31 24.40 3.97
C GLY A 230 10.95 24.67 5.44
N LYS A 231 9.81 24.17 5.94
CA LYS A 231 9.43 24.19 7.37
C LYS A 231 9.62 22.83 8.03
N SER A 232 10.47 21.97 7.44
CA SER A 232 10.71 20.59 7.86
C SER A 232 9.49 19.70 7.90
N LYS A 233 8.43 20.07 7.18
CA LYS A 233 7.29 19.19 6.92
C LYS A 233 7.46 18.53 5.56
N TRP A 234 7.34 17.20 5.56
CA TRP A 234 7.49 16.37 4.38
C TRP A 234 6.14 16.13 3.70
N HIS A 235 6.12 16.25 2.39
CA HIS A 235 4.96 16.11 1.51
C HIS A 235 5.27 15.08 0.44
N ALA A 236 4.56 13.96 0.44
CA ALA A 236 4.63 12.97 -0.61
C ALA A 236 3.48 13.14 -1.60
N LEU A 237 3.69 12.86 -2.88
CA LEU A 237 2.64 12.98 -3.91
C LEU A 237 1.36 12.21 -3.52
N HIS A 238 1.51 11.01 -2.95
CA HIS A 238 0.39 10.17 -2.54
C HIS A 238 -0.44 10.77 -1.39
N HIS A 239 0.10 11.69 -0.59
CA HIS A 239 -0.68 12.43 0.40
C HIS A 239 -1.81 13.25 -0.25
N TYR A 240 -1.74 13.51 -1.57
CA TYR A 240 -2.68 14.34 -2.32
C TYR A 240 -3.60 13.56 -3.27
N TRP A 241 -3.69 12.24 -3.17
CA TRP A 241 -4.71 11.48 -3.90
C TRP A 241 -6.13 12.02 -3.66
N GLY A 242 -7.09 11.89 -4.57
CA GLY A 242 -8.38 12.59 -4.45
C GLY A 242 -8.34 14.12 -4.62
N GLN A 243 -7.14 14.71 -4.81
CA GLN A 243 -6.94 16.11 -5.19
C GLN A 243 -6.22 16.18 -6.53
N VAL A 244 -6.52 17.23 -7.30
CA VAL A 244 -5.71 17.60 -8.46
C VAL A 244 -4.40 18.17 -7.96
N VAL A 245 -3.28 17.77 -8.56
CA VAL A 245 -1.95 18.29 -8.22
C VAL A 245 -1.36 19.00 -9.43
N LEU A 246 -1.03 20.28 -9.25
CA LEU A 246 -0.29 21.08 -10.21
C LEU A 246 1.19 21.14 -9.80
N LEU A 247 2.04 20.40 -10.50
CA LEU A 247 3.48 20.39 -10.29
C LEU A 247 4.16 21.32 -11.32
N TYR A 248 4.71 22.43 -10.84
CA TYR A 248 5.30 23.48 -11.66
C TYR A 248 6.80 23.58 -11.38
N PHE A 249 7.63 23.50 -12.42
CA PHE A 249 9.08 23.67 -12.37
C PHE A 249 9.46 25.03 -12.96
N GLY A 250 10.06 25.93 -12.18
CA GLY A 250 10.51 27.23 -12.68
C GLY A 250 11.13 28.14 -11.61
N VAL A 251 11.70 29.27 -12.05
CA VAL A 251 12.59 30.11 -11.23
C VAL A 251 11.92 31.25 -10.46
N SER A 252 10.58 31.31 -10.38
CA SER A 252 9.89 32.43 -9.70
C SER A 252 8.44 32.13 -9.33
N ASP A 253 7.93 32.91 -8.37
CA ASP A 253 6.50 33.05 -8.10
C ASP A 253 5.79 33.66 -9.32
N ARG A 254 4.76 32.96 -9.83
CA ARG A 254 4.01 33.39 -11.01
C ARG A 254 2.64 33.90 -10.61
N PRO A 255 2.23 35.12 -11.03
CA PRO A 255 0.90 35.66 -10.74
C PRO A 255 -0.25 34.70 -11.11
N ILE A 256 -0.09 33.92 -12.18
CA ILE A 256 -1.10 32.93 -12.59
C ILE A 256 -1.25 31.78 -11.59
N LEU A 257 -0.18 31.32 -10.94
CA LEU A 257 -0.29 30.28 -9.91
C LEU A 257 -1.06 30.81 -8.69
N LYS A 258 -0.87 32.10 -8.35
CA LYS A 258 -1.63 32.75 -7.29
C LYS A 258 -3.12 32.76 -7.58
N GLN A 259 -3.48 33.22 -8.77
CA GLN A 259 -4.88 33.28 -9.23
C GLN A 259 -5.52 31.89 -9.24
N ILE A 260 -4.81 30.87 -9.73
CA ILE A 260 -5.31 29.49 -9.77
C ILE A 260 -5.61 29.00 -8.34
N HIS A 261 -4.69 29.16 -7.39
CA HIS A 261 -4.96 28.70 -6.04
C HIS A 261 -6.02 29.53 -5.32
N GLU A 262 -6.02 30.86 -5.44
CA GLU A 262 -7.09 31.67 -4.84
C GLU A 262 -8.48 31.20 -5.30
N LYS A 263 -8.59 30.82 -6.57
CA LYS A 263 -9.81 30.29 -7.18
C LYS A 263 -10.16 28.87 -6.71
N TYR A 264 -9.18 27.97 -6.56
CA TYR A 264 -9.42 26.53 -6.34
C TYR A 264 -8.91 25.95 -5.01
N LYS A 265 -8.37 26.73 -4.07
CA LYS A 265 -7.78 26.25 -2.80
C LYS A 265 -8.72 25.39 -1.94
N ASN A 266 -10.03 25.60 -2.05
CA ASN A 266 -11.04 24.82 -1.34
C ASN A 266 -11.72 23.77 -2.22
N GLN A 267 -11.20 23.56 -3.43
CA GLN A 267 -11.76 22.69 -4.45
C GLN A 267 -10.85 21.50 -4.74
N ARG A 268 -10.07 21.07 -3.74
CA ARG A 268 -9.17 19.92 -3.82
C ARG A 268 -8.14 20.05 -4.95
N LEU A 269 -7.49 21.21 -4.99
CA LEU A 269 -6.32 21.47 -5.80
C LEU A 269 -5.13 21.70 -4.87
N GLN A 270 -4.03 20.98 -5.11
CA GLN A 270 -2.74 21.27 -4.53
C GLN A 270 -1.79 21.81 -5.61
N ILE A 271 -1.02 22.84 -5.28
CA ILE A 271 0.06 23.35 -6.14
C ILE A 271 1.41 23.09 -5.48
N PHE A 272 2.35 22.57 -6.26
CA PHE A 272 3.78 22.46 -5.94
C PHE A 272 4.58 23.32 -6.90
N ASN A 273 5.27 24.33 -6.38
CA ASN A 273 6.23 25.13 -7.13
C ASN A 273 7.66 24.68 -6.77
N VAL A 274 8.33 24.04 -7.71
CA VAL A 274 9.70 23.54 -7.57
C VAL A 274 10.65 24.57 -8.18
N ASN A 275 11.42 25.24 -7.34
CA ASN A 275 12.48 26.13 -7.80
C ASN A 275 13.70 25.31 -8.21
N VAL A 276 14.10 25.47 -9.45
CA VAL A 276 15.21 24.73 -10.08
C VAL A 276 16.49 25.56 -10.17
N ASP A 277 16.46 26.81 -9.71
CA ASP A 277 17.67 27.63 -9.59
C ASP A 277 18.56 27.06 -8.46
N PRO A 278 19.84 26.73 -8.74
CA PRO A 278 20.78 26.30 -7.71
C PRO A 278 21.17 27.43 -6.74
N SER A 279 20.89 28.68 -7.09
CA SER A 279 21.17 29.83 -6.26
C SER A 279 20.16 29.90 -5.11
N PRO A 280 20.61 30.10 -3.85
CA PRO A 280 19.68 30.43 -2.78
C PRO A 280 18.89 31.67 -3.20
N PRO A 281 17.56 31.64 -3.10
CA PRO A 281 16.70 32.69 -3.61
C PRO A 281 17.06 33.96 -2.85
N PHE A 282 17.39 35.01 -3.57
CA PHE A 282 17.38 36.35 -3.01
C PHE A 282 15.94 36.64 -2.55
N GLY A 283 15.64 36.51 -1.25
CA GLY A 283 14.38 36.96 -0.66
C GLY A 283 13.48 35.91 0.05
N LEU A 284 14.01 34.82 0.60
CA LEU A 284 13.21 33.95 1.50
C LEU A 284 12.58 34.71 2.67
N ASP A 285 13.23 35.79 3.13
CA ASP A 285 12.71 36.69 4.18
C ASP A 285 11.38 37.38 3.82
N VAL A 286 10.97 37.39 2.54
CA VAL A 286 9.71 38.02 2.09
C VAL A 286 8.53 37.03 2.08
N VAL A 287 8.79 35.72 2.11
CA VAL A 287 7.74 34.68 2.11
C VAL A 287 7.32 34.31 3.55
N ASP A 288 8.13 34.64 4.55
CA ASP A 288 7.83 34.36 5.97
C ASP A 288 6.67 35.18 6.57
N GLY A 289 6.18 36.21 5.86
CA GLY A 289 5.11 37.11 6.34
C GLY A 289 3.69 36.77 5.89
N GLU A 290 3.51 35.99 4.82
CA GLU A 290 2.19 35.59 4.31
C GLU A 290 2.05 34.07 4.39
N GLU A 291 1.00 33.56 5.04
CA GLU A 291 0.62 32.15 5.02
C GLU A 291 0.19 31.73 3.60
N THR A 292 1.11 31.73 2.63
CA THR A 292 0.83 31.25 1.28
C THR A 292 0.63 29.74 1.36
N ALA A 293 -0.62 29.29 1.29
CA ALA A 293 -1.02 27.89 1.39
C ALA A 293 -0.61 26.99 0.19
N TRP A 294 0.28 27.47 -0.70
CA TRP A 294 0.91 26.66 -1.75
C TRP A 294 2.39 26.40 -1.44
N PHE A 295 2.87 25.19 -1.72
CA PHE A 295 4.21 24.76 -1.33
C PHE A 295 5.28 25.24 -2.31
N TYR A 296 6.33 25.83 -1.77
CA TYR A 296 7.56 26.20 -2.48
C TYR A 296 8.70 25.36 -1.92
N THR A 297 9.42 24.63 -2.76
CA THR A 297 10.55 23.79 -2.32
C THR A 297 11.76 23.95 -3.22
N GLN A 298 12.93 23.99 -2.59
CA GLN A 298 14.24 24.14 -3.25
C GLN A 298 15.14 22.93 -3.06
N VAL A 299 15.00 22.24 -1.92
CA VAL A 299 16.00 21.31 -1.38
C VAL A 299 16.17 20.03 -2.22
N SER A 300 15.24 19.74 -3.14
CA SER A 300 15.27 18.50 -3.95
C SER A 300 14.99 18.70 -5.45
N ALA A 301 15.11 19.93 -5.94
CA ALA A 301 14.75 20.26 -7.32
C ALA A 301 15.52 19.44 -8.37
N ALA A 302 16.83 19.24 -8.20
CA ALA A 302 17.64 18.46 -9.15
C ALA A 302 17.15 17.01 -9.29
N LYS A 303 16.86 16.34 -8.17
CA LYS A 303 16.35 14.95 -8.19
C LYS A 303 14.98 14.85 -8.84
N LEU A 304 14.09 15.83 -8.58
CA LEU A 304 12.77 15.85 -9.23
C LEU A 304 12.86 16.22 -10.72
N VAL A 305 13.73 17.16 -11.09
CA VAL A 305 14.02 17.53 -12.48
C VAL A 305 14.48 16.30 -13.26
N ASP A 306 15.39 15.52 -12.70
CA ASP A 306 15.83 14.27 -13.33
C ASP A 306 14.71 13.23 -13.39
N MET A 307 13.96 13.05 -12.29
CA MET A 307 12.86 12.08 -12.18
C MET A 307 11.72 12.34 -13.17
N TYR A 308 11.36 13.60 -13.38
CA TYR A 308 10.31 14.02 -14.32
C TYR A 308 10.88 14.36 -15.71
N HIS A 309 12.18 14.16 -15.92
CA HIS A 309 12.91 14.49 -17.14
C HIS A 309 12.65 15.92 -17.62
N VAL A 310 12.68 16.89 -16.70
CA VAL A 310 12.47 18.30 -16.99
C VAL A 310 13.67 18.84 -17.77
N ARG A 311 13.47 19.09 -19.08
CA ARG A 311 14.53 19.59 -19.99
C ARG A 311 14.46 21.09 -20.26
N ALA A 312 13.32 21.72 -19.98
CA ALA A 312 13.10 23.14 -20.22
C ALA A 312 12.29 23.75 -19.09
N LEU A 313 12.41 25.07 -18.94
CA LEU A 313 11.69 25.82 -17.92
C LEU A 313 10.91 26.97 -18.57
N PRO A 314 9.68 27.24 -18.10
CA PRO A 314 8.95 26.46 -17.12
C PRO A 314 8.46 25.12 -17.69
N THR A 315 8.34 24.11 -16.84
CA THR A 315 7.63 22.86 -17.16
C THR A 315 6.51 22.64 -16.15
N VAL A 316 5.35 22.21 -16.65
CA VAL A 316 4.16 21.96 -15.82
C VAL A 316 3.68 20.55 -16.04
N PHE A 317 3.34 19.86 -14.96
CA PHE A 317 2.59 18.61 -14.96
C PHE A 317 1.29 18.83 -14.19
N LEU A 318 0.17 18.57 -14.85
CA LEU A 318 -1.13 18.55 -14.22
C LEU A 318 -1.53 17.09 -13.97
N ILE A 319 -1.56 16.72 -12.70
CA ILE A 319 -1.75 15.36 -12.21
C ILE A 319 -3.16 15.28 -11.61
N ASP A 320 -3.92 14.25 -11.96
CA ASP A 320 -5.26 14.07 -11.40
C ASP A 320 -5.27 13.43 -10.01
N SER A 321 -6.48 13.24 -9.49
CA SER A 321 -6.75 12.63 -8.19
C SER A 321 -6.20 11.22 -8.00
N GLU A 322 -5.87 10.51 -9.07
CA GLU A 322 -5.33 9.15 -9.01
C GLU A 322 -3.80 9.15 -9.12
N GLY A 323 -3.19 10.33 -9.29
CA GLY A 323 -1.78 10.47 -9.54
C GLY A 323 -1.40 10.23 -11.00
N VAL A 324 -2.34 10.30 -11.94
CA VAL A 324 -2.05 10.17 -13.38
C VAL A 324 -1.78 11.54 -13.97
N ILE A 325 -0.72 11.69 -14.75
CA ILE A 325 -0.41 12.94 -15.45
C ILE A 325 -1.39 13.08 -16.61
N ARG A 326 -2.23 14.12 -16.59
CA ARG A 326 -3.26 14.35 -17.61
C ARG A 326 -2.85 15.35 -18.67
N LYS A 327 -2.03 16.34 -18.31
CA LYS A 327 -1.53 17.36 -19.23
C LYS A 327 -0.13 17.81 -18.81
N THR A 328 0.69 18.18 -19.79
CA THR A 328 2.02 18.74 -19.58
C THR A 328 2.21 20.04 -20.37
N HIS A 329 3.29 20.77 -20.10
CA HIS A 329 3.72 21.94 -20.87
C HIS A 329 2.66 23.06 -21.02
N LEU A 330 1.76 23.18 -20.06
CA LEU A 330 0.71 24.20 -20.04
C LEU A 330 1.25 25.58 -19.63
N ASN A 331 0.76 26.64 -20.26
CA ASN A 331 1.08 28.03 -19.92
C ASN A 331 -0.15 28.95 -20.05
N GLY A 332 -0.08 30.13 -19.44
CA GLY A 332 -1.10 31.18 -19.58
C GLY A 332 -2.54 30.69 -19.38
N ALA A 333 -3.46 31.17 -20.22
CA ALA A 333 -4.87 30.79 -20.16
C ALA A 333 -5.12 29.28 -20.36
N ALA A 334 -4.25 28.58 -21.11
CA ALA A 334 -4.38 27.14 -21.31
C ALA A 334 -4.17 26.35 -20.01
N LEU A 335 -3.25 26.82 -19.15
CA LEU A 335 -3.04 26.25 -17.82
C LEU A 335 -4.27 26.42 -16.93
N GLU A 336 -4.81 27.64 -16.80
CA GLU A 336 -5.97 27.88 -15.95
C GLU A 336 -7.19 27.06 -16.41
N LYS A 337 -7.43 27.00 -17.73
CA LYS A 337 -8.53 26.21 -18.31
C LYS A 337 -8.36 24.72 -18.00
N ALA A 338 -7.15 24.18 -18.16
CA ALA A 338 -6.87 22.79 -17.86
C ALA A 338 -7.08 22.45 -16.37
N VAL A 339 -6.68 23.36 -15.47
CA VAL A 339 -6.94 23.19 -14.02
C VAL A 339 -8.44 23.23 -13.73
N ASP A 340 -9.18 24.18 -14.32
CA ASP A 340 -10.65 24.27 -14.17
C ASP A 340 -11.35 22.97 -14.57
N GLU A 341 -11.02 22.44 -15.76
CA GLU A 341 -11.57 21.20 -16.28
C GLU A 341 -11.30 20.02 -15.33
N LEU A 342 -10.06 19.87 -14.89
CA LEU A 342 -9.67 18.71 -14.08
C LEU A 342 -10.18 18.82 -12.63
N VAL A 343 -10.25 20.02 -12.06
CA VAL A 343 -10.86 20.26 -10.75
C VAL A 343 -12.35 19.96 -10.79
N LYS A 344 -13.07 20.40 -11.83
CA LYS A 344 -14.49 20.06 -12.02
C LYS A 344 -14.71 18.56 -12.19
N GLU A 345 -13.90 17.90 -13.02
CA GLU A 345 -13.91 16.44 -13.17
C GLU A 345 -13.71 15.77 -11.81
N ASN A 346 -12.73 16.23 -11.02
CA ASN A 346 -12.43 15.69 -9.71
C ASN A 346 -13.59 15.86 -8.73
N LEU A 347 -14.13 17.08 -8.59
CA LEU A 347 -15.24 17.35 -7.68
C LEU A 347 -16.47 16.49 -8.00
N ALA A 348 -16.78 16.29 -9.28
CA ALA A 348 -17.89 15.44 -9.71
C ALA A 348 -17.75 13.98 -9.25
N LYS A 349 -16.52 13.45 -9.07
CA LYS A 349 -16.28 12.09 -8.56
C LYS A 349 -16.69 11.92 -7.09
N PHE A 350 -16.69 13.01 -6.32
CA PHE A 350 -16.94 13.00 -4.87
C PHE A 350 -18.32 13.53 -4.47
N ASP A 351 -19.07 14.08 -5.41
CA ASP A 351 -20.44 14.59 -5.19
C ASP A 351 -21.50 13.57 -5.62
N ASP A 352 -21.22 12.28 -5.43
CA ASP A 352 -22.18 11.22 -5.74
C ASP A 352 -23.14 11.02 -4.55
N PRO A 353 -24.43 11.37 -4.68
CA PRO A 353 -25.40 11.27 -3.58
C PRO A 353 -25.56 9.82 -3.07
N ARG A 354 -25.21 8.82 -3.88
CA ARG A 354 -25.26 7.40 -3.48
C ARG A 354 -24.26 7.09 -2.38
N THR A 355 -23.13 7.80 -2.29
CA THR A 355 -22.11 7.56 -1.26
C THR A 355 -22.70 7.74 0.15
N GLN A 356 -23.41 8.85 0.36
CA GLN A 356 -24.09 9.16 1.62
C GLN A 356 -25.16 8.14 1.96
N GLU A 357 -25.95 7.73 0.96
CA GLU A 357 -26.98 6.71 1.15
C GLU A 357 -26.37 5.35 1.55
N ILE A 358 -25.29 4.93 0.89
CA ILE A 358 -24.58 3.67 1.19
C ILE A 358 -24.03 3.71 2.62
N VAL A 359 -23.37 4.80 3.01
CA VAL A 359 -22.80 4.98 4.36
C VAL A 359 -23.91 5.01 5.41
N ALA A 360 -24.98 5.77 5.18
CA ALA A 360 -26.11 5.85 6.12
C ALA A 360 -26.77 4.47 6.34
N LYS A 361 -26.98 3.70 5.26
CA LYS A 361 -27.50 2.32 5.36
C LYS A 361 -26.54 1.40 6.10
N ALA A 362 -25.23 1.53 5.88
CA ALA A 362 -24.24 0.75 6.59
C ALA A 362 -24.23 1.08 8.09
N VAL A 363 -24.23 2.37 8.43
CA VAL A 363 -24.32 2.84 9.83
C VAL A 363 -25.57 2.30 10.52
N GLU A 364 -26.72 2.39 9.88
CA GLU A 364 -27.98 1.86 10.42
C GLU A 364 -27.90 0.34 10.63
N ALA A 365 -27.39 -0.40 9.66
CA ALA A 365 -27.22 -1.85 9.76
C ALA A 365 -26.25 -2.28 10.88
N HIS A 366 -25.33 -1.41 11.28
CA HIS A 366 -24.41 -1.65 12.40
C HIS A 366 -24.93 -1.13 13.75
N GLY A 367 -26.17 -0.64 13.83
CA GLY A 367 -26.81 -0.23 15.10
C GLY A 367 -27.10 1.27 15.22
N GLY A 368 -26.81 2.05 14.17
CA GLY A 368 -27.13 3.47 14.09
C GLY A 368 -26.02 4.39 14.64
N LEU A 369 -25.96 5.61 14.11
CA LEU A 369 -24.85 6.57 14.35
C LEU A 369 -24.63 6.84 15.84
N GLY A 370 -25.70 7.09 16.60
CA GLY A 370 -25.62 7.41 18.02
C GLY A 370 -24.97 6.30 18.85
N LYS A 371 -25.27 5.02 18.56
CA LYS A 371 -24.65 3.90 19.28
C LYS A 371 -23.19 3.75 18.90
N LEU A 372 -22.85 3.85 17.61
CA LEU A 372 -21.46 3.77 17.16
C LEU A 372 -20.59 4.90 17.76
N GLN A 373 -21.13 6.12 17.84
CA GLN A 373 -20.43 7.25 18.44
C GLN A 373 -20.25 7.10 19.96
N ALA A 374 -21.19 6.46 20.65
CA ALA A 374 -21.13 6.21 22.09
C ALA A 374 -20.09 5.14 22.49
N VAL A 375 -19.43 4.48 21.53
CA VAL A 375 -18.36 3.53 21.82
C VAL A 375 -17.05 4.27 22.11
N GLU A 376 -16.64 4.23 23.37
CA GLU A 376 -15.37 4.78 23.88
C GLU A 376 -14.22 3.79 23.72
N ASN A 377 -14.46 2.53 24.05
CA ASN A 377 -13.48 1.46 23.92
C ASN A 377 -14.10 0.11 23.51
N ILE A 378 -13.27 -0.74 22.93
CA ILE A 378 -13.61 -2.09 22.50
C ILE A 378 -12.59 -3.05 23.11
N VAL A 379 -13.07 -4.05 23.85
CA VAL A 379 -12.25 -5.15 24.40
C VAL A 379 -12.57 -6.42 23.64
N ILE A 380 -11.53 -7.08 23.14
CA ILE A 380 -11.62 -8.26 22.30
C ILE A 380 -10.79 -9.37 22.94
N ASP A 381 -11.39 -10.53 23.17
CA ASP A 381 -10.68 -11.80 23.36
C ASP A 381 -10.61 -12.47 21.97
N PHE A 382 -9.42 -12.89 21.51
CA PHE A 382 -9.26 -13.44 20.15
C PHE A 382 -8.36 -14.68 20.08
N SER A 383 -8.57 -15.47 19.03
CA SER A 383 -7.65 -16.51 18.53
C SER A 383 -7.18 -16.12 17.13
N LEU A 384 -5.91 -16.34 16.83
CA LEU A 384 -5.24 -15.92 15.60
C LEU A 384 -4.46 -17.09 15.02
N PHE A 385 -4.68 -17.36 13.74
CA PHE A 385 -4.04 -18.41 12.98
C PHE A 385 -3.28 -17.78 11.81
N TYR A 386 -1.99 -18.04 11.71
CA TYR A 386 -1.18 -17.61 10.57
C TYR A 386 -1.01 -18.73 9.58
N HIS A 387 -1.30 -18.51 8.32
CA HIS A 387 -1.13 -19.51 7.28
C HIS A 387 0.09 -19.16 6.43
N ARG A 388 1.06 -20.09 6.41
CA ARG A 388 2.27 -19.95 5.60
C ARG A 388 1.93 -20.10 4.10
N PRO A 389 2.75 -19.56 3.18
CA PRO A 389 2.49 -19.63 1.74
C PRO A 389 2.33 -21.06 1.18
N ASN A 390 2.90 -22.07 1.86
CA ASN A 390 2.74 -23.49 1.50
C ASN A 390 1.40 -24.12 1.97
N GLY A 391 0.49 -23.32 2.56
CA GLY A 391 -0.80 -23.76 3.08
C GLY A 391 -0.76 -24.38 4.48
N THR A 392 0.42 -24.49 5.11
CA THR A 392 0.49 -24.96 6.50
C THR A 392 -0.06 -23.90 7.45
N VAL A 393 -0.97 -24.32 8.32
CA VAL A 393 -1.44 -23.50 9.44
C VAL A 393 -0.31 -23.47 10.46
N GLY A 394 0.15 -22.26 10.78
CA GLY A 394 1.09 -21.98 11.85
C GLY A 394 0.45 -22.15 13.22
N GLU A 395 1.23 -21.84 14.25
CA GLU A 395 0.78 -21.95 15.63
C GLU A 395 -0.41 -21.02 15.91
N GLU A 396 -1.36 -21.53 16.69
CA GLU A 396 -2.45 -20.71 17.22
C GLU A 396 -1.86 -19.74 18.24
N GLN A 397 -2.25 -18.48 18.11
CA GLN A 397 -2.00 -17.46 19.13
C GLN A 397 -3.34 -17.04 19.71
N THR A 398 -3.40 -16.88 21.02
CA THR A 398 -4.58 -16.30 21.69
C THR A 398 -4.21 -14.94 22.26
N GLY A 399 -5.19 -14.08 22.49
CA GLY A 399 -4.86 -12.77 23.01
C GLY A 399 -6.05 -11.95 23.45
N LYS A 400 -5.71 -10.79 23.99
CA LYS A 400 -6.64 -9.73 24.35
C LYS A 400 -6.21 -8.45 23.68
N ALA A 401 -7.15 -7.79 23.01
CA ALA A 401 -6.95 -6.46 22.46
C ALA A 401 -7.91 -5.47 23.12
N ILE A 402 -7.44 -4.25 23.39
CA ILE A 402 -8.20 -3.13 23.91
C ILE A 402 -7.94 -1.96 22.97
N PHE A 403 -8.99 -1.45 22.35
CA PHE A 403 -8.89 -0.34 21.41
C PHE A 403 -9.66 0.87 21.94
N TYR A 404 -9.01 2.02 21.94
CA TYR A 404 -9.60 3.36 21.99
C TYR A 404 -9.36 4.05 20.64
N ARG A 405 -10.07 5.15 20.37
CA ARG A 405 -9.93 5.91 19.11
C ARG A 405 -8.50 6.39 18.84
N ASN A 406 -7.70 6.58 19.88
CA ASN A 406 -6.36 7.16 19.81
C ASN A 406 -5.27 6.34 20.51
N LYS A 407 -5.57 5.18 21.06
CA LYS A 407 -4.60 4.32 21.76
C LYS A 407 -5.07 2.87 21.76
N TRP A 408 -4.16 1.92 21.87
CA TRP A 408 -4.54 0.51 21.93
C TRP A 408 -3.51 -0.33 22.67
N PHE A 409 -3.96 -1.48 23.13
CA PHE A 409 -3.17 -2.48 23.84
C PHE A 409 -3.53 -3.84 23.25
N VAL A 410 -2.53 -4.63 22.85
CA VAL A 410 -2.73 -6.00 22.39
C VAL A 410 -1.74 -6.89 23.12
N HIS A 411 -2.25 -7.86 23.87
CA HIS A 411 -1.46 -8.90 24.51
C HIS A 411 -1.72 -10.23 23.80
N ILE A 412 -0.66 -10.88 23.37
CA ILE A 412 -0.67 -12.12 22.59
C ILE A 412 0.08 -13.19 23.38
N ILE A 413 -0.46 -14.39 23.42
CA ILE A 413 0.11 -15.58 24.02
C ILE A 413 0.20 -16.65 22.94
N SER A 414 1.41 -17.14 22.68
CA SER A 414 1.66 -18.25 21.74
C SER A 414 1.26 -19.60 22.35
N GLU A 415 1.18 -20.64 21.51
CA GLU A 415 0.84 -21.99 21.96
C GLU A 415 1.84 -22.55 22.99
N ILE A 416 3.11 -22.15 22.89
CA ILE A 416 4.19 -22.53 23.81
C ILE A 416 4.26 -21.64 25.06
N GLY A 417 3.38 -20.66 25.19
CA GLY A 417 3.25 -19.79 26.36
C GLY A 417 4.14 -18.54 26.34
N GLU A 418 4.84 -18.27 25.23
CA GLU A 418 5.52 -16.98 25.05
C GLU A 418 4.49 -15.86 24.96
N GLN A 419 4.84 -14.70 25.52
CA GLN A 419 3.93 -13.56 25.60
C GLN A 419 4.56 -12.36 24.90
N ILE A 420 3.76 -11.67 24.10
CA ILE A 420 4.16 -10.41 23.48
C ILE A 420 3.06 -9.40 23.71
N THR A 421 3.41 -8.22 24.20
CA THR A 421 2.49 -7.11 24.38
C THR A 421 2.87 -5.96 23.47
N TYR A 422 1.92 -5.46 22.71
CA TYR A 422 2.05 -4.25 21.92
C TYR A 422 1.19 -3.15 22.56
N ILE A 423 1.79 -1.99 22.77
CA ILE A 423 1.11 -0.84 23.37
C ILE A 423 1.30 0.35 22.44
N TYR A 424 0.20 0.99 22.06
CA TYR A 424 0.20 2.33 21.50
C TYR A 424 -0.47 3.26 22.50
N ASP A 425 0.29 4.20 23.06
CA ASP A 425 -0.20 5.13 24.09
C ASP A 425 -0.89 6.38 23.50
N GLY A 426 -0.85 6.52 22.18
CA GLY A 426 -1.33 7.68 21.42
C GLY A 426 -0.22 8.52 20.79
N THR A 427 1.03 8.26 21.17
CA THR A 427 2.22 8.93 20.62
C THR A 427 3.20 7.90 20.07
N SER A 428 3.51 6.85 20.83
CA SER A 428 4.56 5.89 20.54
C SER A 428 4.06 4.44 20.61
N VAL A 429 4.77 3.53 19.95
CA VAL A 429 4.52 2.08 20.05
C VAL A 429 5.63 1.38 20.79
N TYR A 430 5.22 0.56 21.74
CA TYR A 430 6.09 -0.25 22.56
C TYR A 430 5.79 -1.72 22.29
N LEU A 431 6.84 -2.51 22.13
CA LEU A 431 6.78 -3.97 22.18
C LEU A 431 7.38 -4.40 23.51
N ILE A 432 6.65 -5.23 24.25
CA ILE A 432 7.12 -5.86 25.48
C ILE A 432 7.20 -7.36 25.22
N ASP A 433 8.41 -7.91 25.31
CA ASP A 433 8.65 -9.35 25.15
C ASP A 433 8.28 -10.14 26.41
N ASP A 434 8.44 -11.46 26.35
CA ASP A 434 8.12 -12.40 27.43
C ASP A 434 9.01 -12.22 28.68
N SER A 435 10.18 -11.62 28.50
CA SER A 435 11.16 -11.29 29.52
C SER A 435 10.88 -9.92 30.16
N GLY A 436 9.90 -9.18 29.64
CA GLY A 436 9.52 -7.85 30.09
C GLY A 436 10.43 -6.74 29.58
N ASN A 437 11.29 -7.02 28.58
CA ASN A 437 12.08 -5.98 27.91
C ASN A 437 11.15 -5.14 27.05
N ILE A 438 11.36 -3.83 27.10
CA ILE A 438 10.57 -2.85 26.35
C ILE A 438 11.42 -2.37 25.18
N GLU A 439 10.95 -2.64 23.96
CA GLU A 439 11.48 -2.07 22.73
C GLU A 439 10.57 -0.92 22.28
N ASP A 440 11.14 0.28 22.18
CA ASP A 440 10.46 1.43 21.61
C ASP A 440 10.58 1.36 20.08
N SER A 441 9.45 1.19 19.40
CA SER A 441 9.36 1.32 17.95
C SER A 441 9.25 2.80 17.60
N ALA A 442 10.32 3.55 17.90
CA ALA A 442 10.40 5.02 17.77
C ALA A 442 10.48 5.52 16.30
N GLU A 443 10.10 4.70 15.33
CA GLU A 443 10.09 5.13 13.95
C GLU A 443 8.86 6.02 13.70
N GLN A 444 9.10 7.29 13.32
CA GLN A 444 8.05 8.24 12.90
C GLN A 444 7.13 7.69 11.79
N SER A 445 7.58 6.66 11.07
CA SER A 445 6.79 5.92 10.08
C SER A 445 5.61 5.13 10.71
N ALA A 446 5.69 4.78 11.99
CA ALA A 446 4.72 3.95 12.68
C ALA A 446 3.42 4.70 13.00
N GLU A 447 3.47 5.98 13.38
CA GLU A 447 2.31 6.76 13.81
C GLU A 447 1.18 6.75 12.75
N GLY A 448 1.54 6.99 11.49
CA GLY A 448 0.60 6.94 10.37
C GLY A 448 -0.02 5.55 10.18
N ILE A 449 0.80 4.51 10.23
CA ILE A 449 0.36 3.11 10.09
C ILE A 449 -0.62 2.73 11.21
N ILE A 450 -0.36 3.17 12.43
CA ILE A 450 -1.20 2.88 13.58
C ILE A 450 -2.53 3.62 13.50
N LYS A 451 -2.49 4.92 13.16
CA LYS A 451 -3.70 5.71 12.94
C LYS A 451 -4.56 5.11 11.84
N ASP A 452 -3.94 4.59 10.77
CA ASP A 452 -4.65 3.86 9.72
C ASP A 452 -5.30 2.58 10.26
N LYS A 453 -4.60 1.79 11.09
CA LYS A 453 -5.16 0.58 11.71
C LYS A 453 -6.36 0.88 12.61
N LEU A 454 -6.27 1.91 13.45
CA LEU A 454 -7.41 2.36 14.28
C LEU A 454 -8.55 2.87 13.40
N PHE A 455 -8.25 3.66 12.37
CA PHE A 455 -9.25 4.16 11.43
C PHE A 455 -10.01 3.04 10.71
N MET A 456 -9.38 1.88 10.48
CA MET A 456 -10.02 0.72 9.84
C MET A 456 -10.95 -0.09 10.76
N VAL A 457 -11.01 0.21 12.07
CA VAL A 457 -11.97 -0.44 12.98
C VAL A 457 -13.39 -0.06 12.53
N PRO A 458 -14.28 -1.02 12.22
CA PRO A 458 -15.56 -0.74 11.53
C PRO A 458 -16.43 0.32 12.21
N ILE A 459 -16.48 0.34 13.55
CA ILE A 459 -17.25 1.31 14.32
C ILE A 459 -16.75 2.74 14.03
N TRP A 460 -15.44 2.97 14.13
CA TRP A 460 -14.87 4.30 13.94
C TRP A 460 -14.85 4.71 12.48
N LEU A 461 -14.51 3.78 11.58
CA LEU A 461 -14.60 3.98 10.14
C LEU A 461 -15.97 4.52 9.74
N LEU A 462 -17.05 3.80 10.10
CA LEU A 462 -18.41 4.19 9.72
C LEU A 462 -18.83 5.52 10.35
N THR A 463 -18.42 5.83 11.59
CA THR A 463 -18.70 7.14 12.20
C THR A 463 -18.04 8.28 11.43
N THR A 464 -16.76 8.16 11.09
CA THR A 464 -16.02 9.19 10.37
C THR A 464 -16.61 9.43 8.97
N LEU A 465 -17.01 8.35 8.28
CA LEU A 465 -17.67 8.47 6.97
C LEU A 465 -19.02 9.18 7.06
N ALA A 466 -19.84 8.85 8.07
CA ALA A 466 -21.17 9.42 8.23
C ALA A 466 -21.16 10.93 8.56
N GLN A 467 -20.08 11.40 9.19
CA GLN A 467 -19.90 12.79 9.58
C GLN A 467 -19.37 13.67 8.43
N ASN A 468 -19.09 13.08 7.25
CA ASN A 468 -18.48 13.78 6.11
C ASN A 468 -17.16 14.49 6.44
N GLU A 469 -16.43 13.95 7.42
CA GLU A 469 -15.11 14.45 7.79
C GLU A 469 -14.07 14.15 6.72
N ILE A 470 -14.30 13.10 5.93
CA ILE A 470 -13.43 12.68 4.83
C ILE A 470 -14.21 12.53 3.52
N PRO A 471 -13.60 12.92 2.39
CA PRO A 471 -14.12 12.61 1.07
C PRO A 471 -14.38 11.14 0.81
N ILE A 472 -15.50 10.85 0.15
CA ILE A 472 -15.89 9.50 -0.26
C ILE A 472 -16.15 9.50 -1.75
N GLU A 473 -15.53 8.56 -2.45
CA GLU A 473 -15.76 8.33 -3.87
C GLU A 473 -16.43 6.99 -4.09
N TYR A 474 -17.44 6.95 -4.95
CA TYR A 474 -18.08 5.70 -5.34
C TYR A 474 -17.38 5.10 -6.57
N LEU A 475 -16.77 3.93 -6.40
CA LEU A 475 -16.05 3.22 -7.46
C LEU A 475 -16.94 2.23 -8.25
N GLY A 476 -18.22 2.13 -7.91
CA GLY A 476 -19.17 1.21 -8.54
C GLY A 476 -19.52 0.00 -7.67
N THR A 477 -20.01 -1.06 -8.33
CA THR A 477 -20.44 -2.31 -7.69
C THR A 477 -19.54 -3.46 -8.14
N LYS A 478 -19.17 -4.34 -7.20
CA LYS A 478 -18.45 -5.60 -7.45
C LYS A 478 -19.12 -6.75 -6.72
N ASN A 479 -18.84 -7.98 -7.13
CA ASN A 479 -19.26 -9.17 -6.39
C ASN A 479 -18.15 -9.59 -5.43
N VAL A 480 -18.42 -9.57 -4.13
CA VAL A 480 -17.55 -10.16 -3.09
C VAL A 480 -18.23 -11.44 -2.63
N LYS A 481 -17.61 -12.60 -2.83
CA LYS A 481 -18.19 -13.93 -2.51
C LYS A 481 -19.60 -14.14 -3.10
N SER A 482 -19.78 -13.71 -4.36
CA SER A 482 -21.06 -13.76 -5.08
C SER A 482 -22.15 -12.82 -4.55
N GLU A 483 -21.81 -11.89 -3.66
CA GLU A 483 -22.73 -10.87 -3.14
C GLU A 483 -22.46 -9.50 -3.80
N PRO A 484 -23.48 -8.85 -4.39
CA PRO A 484 -23.32 -7.51 -4.95
C PRO A 484 -22.97 -6.52 -3.84
N THR A 485 -21.89 -5.78 -4.05
CA THR A 485 -21.20 -5.00 -3.04
C THR A 485 -20.81 -3.65 -3.60
N SER A 486 -21.23 -2.58 -2.93
CA SER A 486 -20.82 -1.21 -3.26
C SER A 486 -19.37 -0.99 -2.83
N VAL A 487 -18.58 -0.38 -3.70
CA VAL A 487 -17.16 -0.09 -3.46
C VAL A 487 -16.98 1.41 -3.29
N LEU A 488 -16.50 1.81 -2.13
CA LEU A 488 -16.14 3.20 -1.82
C LEU A 488 -14.62 3.34 -1.75
N ARG A 489 -14.09 4.51 -2.09
CA ARG A 489 -12.68 4.88 -1.87
C ARG A 489 -12.61 6.10 -0.97
N VAL A 490 -11.75 6.02 0.04
CA VAL A 490 -11.48 7.12 0.97
C VAL A 490 -9.99 7.23 1.25
N LYS A 491 -9.59 8.32 1.92
CA LYS A 491 -8.25 8.47 2.46
C LYS A 491 -8.18 8.02 3.92
N GLN A 492 -7.12 7.30 4.23
CA GLN A 492 -6.71 7.02 5.59
C GLN A 492 -6.02 8.24 6.21
N PRO A 493 -5.86 8.31 7.54
CA PRO A 493 -5.10 9.37 8.21
C PRO A 493 -3.69 9.60 7.64
N SER A 494 -2.99 8.56 7.19
CA SER A 494 -1.69 8.67 6.52
C SER A 494 -1.75 9.25 5.10
N GLY A 495 -2.95 9.48 4.55
CA GLY A 495 -3.17 9.89 3.16
C GLY A 495 -3.26 8.73 2.16
N LYS A 496 -2.98 7.49 2.59
CA LYS A 496 -3.11 6.29 1.75
C LYS A 496 -4.57 6.00 1.40
N PRO A 497 -4.84 5.35 0.25
CA PRO A 497 -6.18 5.03 -0.19
C PRO A 497 -6.66 3.78 0.53
N LEU A 498 -7.92 3.81 0.97
CA LEU A 498 -8.65 2.68 1.50
C LEU A 498 -9.87 2.43 0.61
N LYS A 499 -10.01 1.21 0.08
CA LYS A 499 -11.28 0.79 -0.52
C LYS A 499 -12.12 0.07 0.51
N ILE A 500 -13.40 0.37 0.52
CA ILE A 500 -14.38 -0.11 1.48
C ILE A 500 -15.48 -0.82 0.71
N PHE A 501 -15.78 -2.05 1.10
CA PHE A 501 -16.73 -2.91 0.41
C PHE A 501 -17.94 -3.15 1.30
N ILE A 502 -19.09 -2.57 0.94
CA ILE A 502 -20.32 -2.63 1.72
C ILE A 502 -21.37 -3.43 0.94
N SER A 503 -21.90 -4.48 1.56
CA SER A 503 -22.94 -5.32 0.97
C SER A 503 -24.16 -4.48 0.54
N GLN A 504 -24.69 -4.74 -0.66
CA GLN A 504 -25.97 -4.14 -1.07
C GLN A 504 -27.19 -4.83 -0.45
N LYS A 505 -27.03 -6.05 0.10
CA LYS A 505 -28.11 -6.85 0.68
C LYS A 505 -28.24 -6.67 2.19
N THR A 506 -27.14 -6.77 2.90
CA THR A 506 -27.08 -6.69 4.38
C THR A 506 -26.61 -5.33 4.87
N HIS A 507 -25.98 -4.54 4.00
CA HIS A 507 -25.30 -3.29 4.35
C HIS A 507 -24.16 -3.47 5.37
N TYR A 508 -23.69 -4.69 5.56
CA TYR A 508 -22.50 -4.98 6.35
C TYR A 508 -21.22 -4.65 5.58
N LEU A 509 -20.19 -4.24 6.32
CA LEU A 509 -18.85 -4.07 5.80
C LEU A 509 -18.27 -5.46 5.52
N LEU A 510 -18.00 -5.81 4.27
CA LEU A 510 -17.52 -7.15 3.93
C LEU A 510 -16.00 -7.22 3.80
N GLN A 511 -15.37 -6.14 3.35
CA GLN A 511 -13.96 -6.12 3.01
C GLN A 511 -13.37 -4.70 3.04
N LEU A 512 -12.07 -4.62 3.33
CA LEU A 512 -11.19 -3.47 3.11
C LEU A 512 -10.02 -3.87 2.21
N GLU A 513 -9.61 -2.99 1.30
CA GLU A 513 -8.33 -3.10 0.58
C GLU A 513 -7.49 -1.86 0.85
N PHE A 514 -6.24 -2.06 1.26
CA PHE A 514 -5.31 -0.97 1.61
C PHE A 514 -3.86 -1.32 1.27
N GLY A 515 -3.05 -0.29 1.01
CA GLY A 515 -1.61 -0.47 0.80
C GLY A 515 -0.85 -0.58 2.11
N ILE A 516 0.10 -1.51 2.20
CA ILE A 516 1.03 -1.60 3.35
C ILE A 516 2.29 -0.76 3.09
N ALA A 517 3.03 -0.40 4.14
CA ALA A 517 4.16 0.54 4.04
C ALA A 517 5.35 0.04 3.19
N VAL A 518 5.44 -1.26 2.91
CA VAL A 518 6.57 -1.88 2.21
C VAL A 518 6.14 -2.30 0.80
N GLY A 519 6.29 -1.41 -0.18
CA GLY A 519 6.09 -1.72 -1.61
C GLY A 519 4.64 -1.67 -2.13
N PRO A 520 4.37 -2.11 -3.39
CA PRO A 520 3.05 -2.05 -4.03
C PRO A 520 2.08 -3.12 -3.51
N ILE A 521 2.33 -3.65 -2.31
CA ILE A 521 1.60 -4.77 -1.76
C ILE A 521 0.29 -4.24 -1.18
N TYR A 522 -0.82 -4.79 -1.66
CA TYR A 522 -2.15 -4.54 -1.10
C TYR A 522 -2.50 -5.64 -0.12
N ALA A 523 -2.93 -5.25 1.07
CA ALA A 523 -3.58 -6.14 2.02
C ALA A 523 -5.10 -6.10 1.81
N VAL A 524 -5.74 -7.25 2.02
CA VAL A 524 -7.19 -7.40 1.98
C VAL A 524 -7.65 -7.91 3.34
N LEU A 525 -8.48 -7.14 4.04
CA LEU A 525 -9.10 -7.55 5.30
C LEU A 525 -10.59 -7.83 5.05
N SER A 526 -11.02 -9.06 5.27
CA SER A 526 -12.42 -9.49 5.09
C SER A 526 -13.08 -9.71 6.45
N PHE A 527 -14.39 -9.44 6.52
CA PHE A 527 -15.19 -9.57 7.73
C PHE A 527 -16.35 -10.54 7.53
N GLU A 528 -16.56 -11.41 8.51
CA GLU A 528 -17.62 -12.42 8.49
C GLU A 528 -18.25 -12.63 9.88
N GLN A 529 -19.31 -13.44 9.90
CA GLN A 529 -19.97 -13.90 11.12
C GLN A 529 -20.42 -12.74 12.03
N TYR A 530 -21.20 -11.81 11.47
CA TYR A 530 -21.74 -10.69 12.22
C TYR A 530 -22.69 -11.15 13.33
N LYS A 531 -22.45 -10.69 14.56
CA LYS A 531 -23.32 -10.91 15.72
C LYS A 531 -23.66 -9.58 16.40
N ASP A 532 -24.69 -9.61 17.23
CA ASP A 532 -25.07 -8.47 18.06
C ASP A 532 -24.17 -8.36 19.29
N VAL A 533 -23.64 -7.16 19.55
CA VAL A 533 -22.88 -6.82 20.76
C VAL A 533 -23.45 -5.50 21.27
N ASP A 534 -24.26 -5.57 22.33
CA ASP A 534 -24.95 -4.43 22.94
C ASP A 534 -25.74 -3.56 21.92
N GLY A 535 -26.38 -4.22 20.95
CA GLY A 535 -27.17 -3.57 19.91
C GLY A 535 -26.34 -2.95 18.77
N ILE A 536 -25.06 -3.31 18.65
CA ILE A 536 -24.17 -3.01 17.52
C ILE A 536 -23.83 -4.30 16.79
N LYS A 537 -23.91 -4.33 15.46
CA LYS A 537 -23.50 -5.51 14.67
C LYS A 537 -21.99 -5.50 14.45
N MET A 538 -21.31 -6.56 14.90
CA MET A 538 -19.86 -6.70 14.74
C MET A 538 -19.49 -8.08 14.19
N SER A 539 -18.53 -8.11 13.26
CA SER A 539 -17.95 -9.35 12.75
C SER A 539 -17.22 -10.10 13.86
N HIS A 540 -17.29 -11.43 13.85
CA HIS A 540 -16.58 -12.30 14.80
C HIS A 540 -15.50 -13.16 14.13
N TYR A 541 -15.31 -13.01 12.82
CA TYR A 541 -14.31 -13.73 12.06
C TYR A 541 -13.71 -12.81 11.00
N TRP A 542 -12.39 -12.61 11.08
CA TRP A 542 -11.63 -11.73 10.20
C TRP A 542 -10.62 -12.57 9.41
N ILE A 543 -10.43 -12.22 8.14
CA ILE A 543 -9.42 -12.85 7.28
C ILE A 543 -8.57 -11.74 6.68
N GLU A 544 -7.28 -11.74 6.98
CA GLU A 544 -6.33 -10.79 6.39
C GLU A 544 -5.44 -11.52 5.38
N LYS A 545 -5.38 -11.02 4.15
CA LYS A 545 -4.56 -11.57 3.07
C LYS A 545 -3.52 -10.56 2.62
N HIS A 546 -2.26 -10.98 2.60
CA HIS A 546 -1.12 -10.29 2.01
C HIS A 546 -0.16 -11.35 1.42
N HIS A 547 1.16 -11.28 1.63
CA HIS A 547 2.12 -12.34 1.22
C HIS A 547 1.84 -13.72 1.85
N GLY A 548 1.02 -13.77 2.89
CA GLY A 548 0.35 -14.96 3.42
C GLY A 548 -1.12 -14.67 3.71
N HIS A 549 -1.77 -15.48 4.54
CA HIS A 549 -3.05 -15.08 5.12
C HIS A 549 -3.11 -15.40 6.60
N SER A 550 -3.86 -14.61 7.35
CA SER A 550 -4.20 -14.88 8.73
C SER A 550 -5.70 -14.90 8.93
N GLU A 551 -6.13 -15.69 9.89
CA GLU A 551 -7.51 -15.82 10.31
C GLU A 551 -7.61 -15.45 11.78
N THR A 552 -8.49 -14.50 12.12
CA THR A 552 -8.71 -14.05 13.49
C THR A 552 -10.14 -14.31 13.90
N PHE A 553 -10.33 -15.11 14.94
CA PHE A 553 -11.62 -15.35 15.57
C PHE A 553 -11.75 -14.44 16.79
N LEU A 554 -12.80 -13.60 16.81
CA LEU A 554 -13.08 -12.71 17.93
C LEU A 554 -14.01 -13.44 18.89
N ASN A 555 -13.41 -14.22 19.78
CA ASN A 555 -14.09 -15.11 20.71
C ASN A 555 -15.08 -14.36 21.62
N LYS A 556 -14.71 -13.13 22.04
CA LYS A 556 -15.60 -12.24 22.76
C LYS A 556 -15.30 -10.79 22.42
N ILE A 557 -16.36 -10.00 22.25
CA ILE A 557 -16.27 -8.55 22.15
C ILE A 557 -17.03 -7.94 23.33
N SER A 558 -16.54 -6.86 23.90
CA SER A 558 -17.21 -6.08 24.94
C SER A 558 -16.96 -4.60 24.70
N LEU A 559 -17.98 -3.77 24.88
CA LEU A 559 -17.94 -2.34 24.59
C LEU A 559 -17.97 -1.54 25.89
N ASN A 560 -17.29 -0.39 25.89
CA ASN A 560 -17.33 0.58 26.99
C ASN A 560 -17.02 -0.03 28.36
N VAL A 561 -16.01 -0.90 28.38
CA VAL A 561 -15.56 -1.55 29.62
C VAL A 561 -14.68 -0.56 30.38
N GLU A 562 -14.77 -0.55 31.71
CA GLU A 562 -13.83 0.20 32.54
C GLU A 562 -12.44 -0.46 32.47
N ILE A 563 -11.44 0.29 32.00
CA ILE A 563 -10.07 -0.19 31.79
C ILE A 563 -9.12 0.60 32.69
N ASP A 564 -8.21 -0.10 33.37
CA ASP A 564 -7.12 0.55 34.11
C ASP A 564 -6.24 1.32 33.11
N PRO A 565 -6.18 2.67 33.18
CA PRO A 565 -5.42 3.47 32.22
C PRO A 565 -3.92 3.17 32.26
N ARG A 566 -3.42 2.58 33.35
CA ARG A 566 -2.01 2.19 33.48
C ARG A 566 -1.59 1.07 32.51
N LEU A 567 -2.54 0.34 31.92
CA LEU A 567 -2.25 -0.65 30.88
C LEU A 567 -1.60 -0.05 29.62
N PHE A 568 -1.79 1.25 29.39
CA PHE A 568 -1.20 1.96 28.25
C PHE A 568 0.16 2.60 28.57
N ASP A 569 0.63 2.51 29.81
CA ASP A 569 1.98 2.92 30.17
C ASP A 569 2.90 1.69 30.06
N PRO A 570 3.89 1.67 29.14
CA PRO A 570 4.78 0.53 28.97
C PRO A 570 5.61 0.21 30.22
N ASN A 571 5.81 1.18 31.13
CA ASN A 571 6.57 0.97 32.37
C ASN A 571 5.72 0.47 33.53
N SER A 572 4.39 0.45 33.40
CA SER A 572 3.51 0.08 34.50
C SER A 572 3.57 -1.41 34.82
N ASP A 573 3.55 -1.73 36.11
CA ASP A 573 3.28 -3.07 36.62
C ASP A 573 1.93 -3.64 36.19
N ALA A 574 0.94 -2.80 35.85
CA ALA A 574 -0.36 -3.23 35.37
C ALA A 574 -0.27 -4.03 34.05
N ASN A 575 0.75 -3.77 33.23
CA ASN A 575 1.02 -4.53 32.01
C ASN A 575 1.92 -5.77 32.27
N LYS A 576 2.68 -5.78 33.37
CA LYS A 576 3.63 -6.84 33.74
C LYS A 576 2.90 -7.93 34.50
N GLY A 577 2.54 -8.97 33.78
CA GLY A 577 1.63 -9.95 34.33
C GLY A 577 0.24 -9.35 34.41
N VAL A 578 -0.28 -8.89 33.25
CA VAL A 578 -1.67 -9.19 32.91
C VAL A 578 -1.83 -10.73 32.88
N ASN A 579 -1.64 -11.37 34.04
CA ASN A 579 -2.37 -12.53 34.46
C ASN A 579 -3.80 -12.03 34.49
N LEU A 580 -4.42 -11.98 33.30
CA LEU A 580 -5.85 -12.15 33.21
C LEU A 580 -6.08 -13.42 34.00
N PRO A 581 -6.69 -13.34 35.20
CA PRO A 581 -6.97 -14.54 35.93
C PRO A 581 -7.78 -15.39 34.97
N ASN A 582 -7.27 -16.57 34.63
CA ASN A 582 -8.04 -17.53 33.85
C ASN A 582 -9.29 -17.97 34.64
N ALA A 583 -9.66 -17.35 35.77
CA ALA A 583 -10.96 -17.47 36.44
C ALA A 583 -12.16 -17.47 35.46
N LYS A 584 -12.05 -16.82 34.30
CA LYS A 584 -13.06 -16.90 33.24
C LYS A 584 -12.85 -18.09 32.28
N SER A 585 -11.62 -18.45 31.92
CA SER A 585 -11.32 -19.68 31.17
C SER A 585 -11.66 -20.93 31.97
N ASP A 586 -11.34 -20.96 33.27
CA ASP A 586 -11.71 -22.01 34.22
C ASP A 586 -13.23 -22.14 34.32
N LYS A 587 -13.96 -21.01 34.37
CA LYS A 587 -15.41 -21.01 34.33
C LYS A 587 -15.95 -21.54 33.00
N ILE A 588 -15.41 -21.08 31.87
CA ILE A 588 -15.80 -21.53 30.52
C ILE A 588 -15.54 -23.04 30.37
N ALA A 589 -14.34 -23.50 30.73
CA ALA A 589 -13.97 -24.91 30.74
C ALA A 589 -14.90 -25.73 31.63
N SER A 590 -15.23 -25.22 32.82
CA SER A 590 -16.17 -25.86 33.74
C SER A 590 -17.58 -25.95 33.16
N ASP A 591 -18.09 -24.88 32.55
CA ASP A 591 -19.41 -24.83 31.92
C ASP A 591 -19.49 -25.77 30.72
N ILE A 592 -18.45 -25.82 29.88
CA ILE A 592 -18.34 -26.73 28.74
C ILE A 592 -18.29 -28.19 29.23
N ILE A 593 -17.47 -28.49 30.25
CA ILE A 593 -17.41 -29.84 30.84
C ILE A 593 -18.76 -30.25 31.38
N LYS A 594 -19.46 -29.35 32.07
CA LYS A 594 -20.79 -29.62 32.62
C LYS A 594 -21.77 -29.94 31.49
N ALA A 595 -21.80 -29.14 30.42
CA ALA A 595 -22.65 -29.38 29.26
C ALA A 595 -22.33 -30.71 28.56
N MET A 596 -21.05 -31.01 28.38
CA MET A 596 -20.58 -32.26 27.81
C MET A 596 -20.99 -33.47 28.67
N VAL A 597 -20.75 -33.41 29.99
CA VAL A 597 -21.11 -34.47 30.94
C VAL A 597 -22.62 -34.73 30.92
N GLU A 598 -23.44 -33.68 30.85
CA GLU A 598 -24.89 -33.80 30.74
C GLU A 598 -25.30 -34.46 29.42
N ALA A 599 -24.74 -34.01 28.30
CA ALA A 599 -25.01 -34.58 26.98
C ALA A 599 -24.61 -36.07 26.87
N HIS A 600 -23.65 -36.53 27.67
CA HIS A 600 -23.25 -37.94 27.70
C HIS A 600 -24.01 -38.79 28.73
N GLY A 601 -25.09 -38.27 29.32
CA GLY A 601 -25.97 -39.04 30.22
C GLY A 601 -25.95 -38.59 31.67
N GLY A 602 -25.22 -37.51 31.99
CA GLY A 602 -25.17 -36.91 33.32
C GLY A 602 -24.09 -37.51 34.22
N ARG A 603 -23.69 -36.72 35.22
CA ARG A 603 -22.59 -37.03 36.16
C ARG A 603 -22.76 -38.36 36.87
N GLU A 604 -23.96 -38.63 37.41
CA GLU A 604 -24.22 -39.84 38.20
C GLU A 604 -24.04 -41.13 37.39
N LYS A 605 -24.56 -41.17 36.15
CA LYS A 605 -24.45 -42.35 35.29
C LYS A 605 -23.00 -42.60 34.87
N LEU A 606 -22.27 -41.54 34.50
CA LEU A 606 -20.85 -41.65 34.11
C LEU A 606 -19.97 -42.14 35.27
N ILE A 607 -20.17 -41.62 36.48
CA ILE A 607 -19.44 -42.07 37.68
C ILE A 607 -19.79 -43.52 38.05
N SER A 608 -21.04 -43.96 37.79
CA SER A 608 -21.50 -45.32 38.06
C SER A 608 -20.87 -46.39 37.15
N VAL A 609 -20.16 -46.00 36.08
CA VAL A 609 -19.46 -46.94 35.20
C VAL A 609 -18.28 -47.57 35.94
N LYS A 610 -18.39 -48.86 36.20
CA LYS A 610 -17.38 -49.74 36.79
C LYS A 610 -16.66 -50.55 35.72
N ASN A 611 -17.44 -51.09 34.78
CA ASN A 611 -16.97 -52.02 33.76
C ASN A 611 -17.56 -51.66 32.39
N MET A 612 -16.84 -51.92 31.31
CA MET A 612 -17.36 -51.84 29.94
C MET A 612 -16.83 -52.99 29.10
N VAL A 613 -17.71 -53.63 28.32
CA VAL A 613 -17.33 -54.61 27.30
C VAL A 613 -17.82 -54.12 25.94
N ARG A 614 -17.01 -54.25 24.90
CA ARG A 614 -17.43 -53.96 23.53
C ARG A 614 -16.77 -54.89 22.53
N ASN A 615 -17.47 -55.18 21.45
CA ASN A 615 -16.87 -55.75 20.26
C ASN A 615 -16.42 -54.62 19.34
N TYR A 616 -15.43 -54.89 18.49
CA TYR A 616 -14.99 -53.93 17.48
C TYR A 616 -14.55 -54.62 16.18
N GLN A 617 -14.70 -53.90 15.07
CA GLN A 617 -14.07 -54.20 13.81
C GLN A 617 -13.04 -53.10 13.54
N LEU A 618 -11.82 -53.50 13.17
CA LEU A 618 -10.71 -52.61 12.89
C LEU A 618 -10.41 -52.65 11.40
N PHE A 619 -10.43 -51.48 10.80
CA PHE A 619 -10.03 -51.24 9.43
C PHE A 619 -8.74 -50.41 9.42
N GLN A 620 -7.79 -50.78 8.57
CA GLN A 620 -6.49 -50.13 8.50
C GLN A 620 -6.17 -49.73 7.07
N ARG A 621 -5.55 -48.56 6.93
CA ARG A 621 -5.00 -48.05 5.68
C ARG A 621 -3.53 -47.69 5.91
N ARG A 622 -2.63 -48.17 5.03
CA ARG A 622 -1.27 -47.61 4.88
C ARG A 622 -1.35 -46.31 4.07
N ALA A 623 -0.41 -45.38 4.25
CA ALA A 623 -0.44 -44.01 3.71
C ALA A 623 -1.22 -43.83 2.39
N ASP A 624 -0.98 -44.68 1.38
CA ASP A 624 -1.60 -44.57 0.06
C ASP A 624 -2.59 -45.69 -0.34
N GLY A 625 -2.83 -46.69 0.52
CA GLY A 625 -3.67 -47.86 0.19
C GLY A 625 -5.18 -47.67 0.40
N PRO A 626 -6.06 -48.59 -0.04
CA PRO A 626 -7.46 -48.58 0.39
C PRO A 626 -7.57 -48.89 1.90
N LEU A 627 -8.72 -48.57 2.49
CA LEU A 627 -9.06 -48.97 3.85
C LEU A 627 -9.48 -50.45 3.83
N GLU A 628 -8.70 -51.32 4.45
CA GLU A 628 -8.93 -52.77 4.45
C GLU A 628 -9.38 -53.25 5.83
N HIS A 629 -10.31 -54.21 5.86
CA HIS A 629 -10.70 -54.87 7.09
C HIS A 629 -9.49 -55.67 7.61
N TYR A 630 -8.96 -55.24 8.75
CA TYR A 630 -7.75 -55.81 9.32
C TYR A 630 -8.06 -56.93 10.32
N GLY A 631 -9.14 -56.77 11.08
CA GLY A 631 -9.61 -57.79 12.00
C GLY A 631 -10.77 -57.34 12.88
N SER A 632 -11.18 -58.22 13.79
CA SER A 632 -12.22 -57.94 14.76
C SER A 632 -11.78 -58.37 16.16
N GLY A 633 -12.35 -57.77 17.18
CA GLY A 633 -11.95 -58.06 18.54
C GLY A 633 -13.01 -57.74 19.56
N LYS A 634 -12.65 -58.02 20.82
CA LYS A 634 -13.45 -57.77 21.98
C LYS A 634 -12.58 -57.16 23.06
N THR A 635 -13.07 -56.10 23.69
CA THR A 635 -12.34 -55.38 24.72
C THR A 635 -13.14 -55.36 26.02
N TYR A 636 -12.43 -55.55 27.12
CA TYR A 636 -12.91 -55.55 28.50
C TYR A 636 -12.18 -54.43 29.23
N PHE A 637 -12.94 -53.50 29.79
CA PHE A 637 -12.43 -52.38 30.56
C PHE A 637 -12.99 -52.43 31.97
N THR A 638 -12.13 -52.13 32.93
CA THR A 638 -12.48 -51.64 34.26
C THR A 638 -11.76 -50.30 34.48
N SER A 639 -11.95 -49.65 35.63
CA SER A 639 -11.23 -48.41 35.93
C SER A 639 -9.70 -48.58 36.05
N GLU A 640 -9.21 -49.81 36.29
CA GLU A 640 -7.79 -50.08 36.56
C GLU A 640 -7.17 -51.17 35.67
N LYS A 641 -8.02 -51.97 35.02
CA LYS A 641 -7.62 -53.17 34.25
C LYS A 641 -8.21 -53.13 32.87
N TYR A 642 -7.47 -53.69 31.92
CA TYR A 642 -7.83 -53.72 30.51
C TYR A 642 -7.50 -55.07 29.93
N ARG A 643 -8.34 -55.58 29.02
CA ARG A 643 -8.01 -56.71 28.15
C ARG A 643 -8.61 -56.47 26.78
N SER A 644 -7.83 -56.72 25.73
CA SER A 644 -8.30 -56.76 24.35
C SER A 644 -7.89 -58.06 23.71
N GLU A 645 -8.86 -58.71 23.11
CA GLU A 645 -8.73 -59.91 22.29
C GLU A 645 -8.95 -59.46 20.86
N PHE A 646 -8.01 -59.76 19.98
CA PHE A 646 -8.05 -59.30 18.59
C PHE A 646 -7.73 -60.46 17.65
N HIS A 647 -8.56 -60.62 16.63
CA HIS A 647 -8.50 -61.66 15.62
C HIS A 647 -8.32 -60.98 14.26
N THR A 648 -7.16 -61.18 13.64
CA THR A 648 -6.90 -60.64 12.30
C THR A 648 -7.59 -61.48 11.23
N VAL A 649 -7.77 -60.90 10.04
CA VAL A 649 -8.36 -61.60 8.88
C VAL A 649 -7.49 -62.78 8.41
N ASP A 650 -6.18 -62.76 8.66
CA ASP A 650 -5.25 -63.88 8.39
C ASP A 650 -5.26 -64.97 9.47
N GLY A 651 -6.16 -64.89 10.45
CA GLY A 651 -6.40 -65.94 11.46
C GLY A 651 -5.46 -65.91 12.67
N LYS A 652 -4.69 -64.82 12.87
CA LYS A 652 -3.87 -64.65 14.07
C LYS A 652 -4.69 -64.09 15.21
N ASN A 653 -4.32 -64.52 16.42
CA ASN A 653 -4.99 -64.13 17.66
C ASN A 653 -4.00 -63.39 18.55
N TYR A 654 -4.34 -62.14 18.84
CA TYR A 654 -3.61 -61.28 19.74
C TYR A 654 -4.42 -61.09 21.02
N THR A 655 -3.75 -61.15 22.16
CA THR A 655 -4.35 -60.76 23.43
C THR A 655 -3.41 -59.82 24.15
N MET A 656 -3.91 -58.63 24.47
CA MET A 656 -3.23 -57.68 25.33
C MET A 656 -4.04 -57.54 26.61
N SER A 657 -3.43 -57.74 27.77
CA SER A 657 -4.10 -57.52 29.05
C SER A 657 -3.20 -56.78 30.03
N SER A 658 -3.83 -56.01 30.91
CA SER A 658 -3.19 -55.32 32.02
C SER A 658 -4.02 -55.55 33.27
N ASP A 659 -3.36 -56.04 34.32
CA ASP A 659 -3.96 -56.22 35.65
C ASP A 659 -3.83 -54.96 36.54
N GLY A 660 -3.34 -53.86 35.96
CA GLY A 660 -3.02 -52.62 36.66
C GLY A 660 -1.60 -52.58 37.22
N LYS A 661 -0.84 -53.68 37.13
CA LYS A 661 0.56 -53.80 37.59
C LYS A 661 1.52 -54.30 36.52
N ILE A 662 1.04 -55.08 35.56
CA ILE A 662 1.85 -55.76 34.54
C ILE A 662 1.05 -55.79 33.24
N ILE A 663 1.73 -55.56 32.13
CA ILE A 663 1.16 -55.74 30.79
C ILE A 663 1.62 -57.08 30.25
N TYR A 664 0.64 -57.81 29.73
CA TYR A 664 0.81 -59.10 29.12
C TYR A 664 0.41 -58.99 27.66
N PHE A 665 1.28 -59.52 26.79
CA PHE A 665 1.00 -59.61 25.37
C PHE A 665 1.16 -61.06 24.92
N ARG A 666 0.16 -61.56 24.21
CA ARG A 666 0.15 -62.90 23.62
C ARG A 666 -0.10 -62.78 22.13
N ASP A 667 0.80 -63.34 21.34
CA ASP A 667 0.67 -63.51 19.89
C ASP A 667 0.72 -65.01 19.59
N GLY A 668 -0.47 -65.60 19.38
CA GLY A 668 -0.62 -67.05 19.25
C GLY A 668 -0.10 -67.83 20.46
N ASN A 669 1.01 -68.55 20.28
CA ASN A 669 1.66 -69.35 21.33
C ASN A 669 2.77 -68.58 22.06
N THR A 670 3.16 -67.40 21.57
CA THR A 670 4.23 -66.59 22.17
C THR A 670 3.63 -65.73 23.28
N PHE A 671 4.21 -65.85 24.47
CA PHE A 671 3.81 -65.07 25.64
C PHE A 671 4.95 -64.12 26.03
N ALA A 672 4.70 -62.82 25.91
CA ALA A 672 5.61 -61.79 26.36
C ALA A 672 5.07 -61.14 27.63
N LYS A 673 5.96 -60.99 28.62
CA LYS A 673 5.69 -60.23 29.85
C LYS A 673 6.64 -59.05 29.87
N LEU A 674 6.09 -57.84 29.81
CA LEU A 674 6.86 -56.64 30.10
C LEU A 674 6.94 -56.50 31.63
N ALA A 675 8.14 -56.38 32.18
CA ALA A 675 8.39 -56.14 33.60
C ALA A 675 9.46 -55.05 33.80
N GLY A 676 9.59 -54.51 35.02
CA GLY A 676 10.59 -53.47 35.31
C GLY A 676 10.16 -52.07 34.85
N ASP A 677 11.13 -51.19 34.59
CA ASP A 677 10.86 -49.78 34.28
C ASP A 677 10.23 -49.56 32.90
N GLU A 678 10.54 -50.43 31.94
CA GLU A 678 9.88 -50.47 30.63
C GLU A 678 8.38 -50.78 30.75
N ALA A 679 8.03 -51.73 31.63
CA ALA A 679 6.64 -51.99 31.98
C ALA A 679 5.99 -50.81 32.68
N LYS A 680 6.69 -50.11 33.59
CA LYS A 680 6.15 -48.91 34.25
C LYS A 680 5.87 -47.78 33.25
N MET A 681 6.77 -47.55 32.28
CA MET A 681 6.56 -46.57 31.21
C MET A 681 5.41 -46.96 30.30
N GLN A 682 5.36 -48.21 29.84
CA GLN A 682 4.26 -48.70 29.02
C GLN A 682 2.94 -48.67 29.79
N MET A 683 2.93 -48.98 31.08
CA MET A 683 1.73 -48.85 31.93
C MET A 683 1.29 -47.41 32.16
N LYS A 684 2.23 -46.46 32.14
CA LYS A 684 1.89 -45.03 32.16
C LYS A 684 1.16 -44.68 30.86
N ARG A 685 1.68 -45.11 29.71
CA ARG A 685 1.04 -44.98 28.39
C ARG A 685 -0.30 -45.70 28.30
N ASP A 686 -0.43 -46.89 28.89
CA ASP A 686 -1.66 -47.68 28.86
C ASP A 686 -2.75 -47.11 29.79
N ARG A 687 -2.37 -46.56 30.95
CA ARG A 687 -3.29 -45.78 31.79
C ARG A 687 -3.77 -44.54 31.04
N ASP A 688 -2.88 -43.89 30.30
CA ASP A 688 -3.27 -42.79 29.41
C ASP A 688 -4.14 -43.28 28.24
N MET A 689 -3.94 -44.50 27.72
CA MET A 689 -4.84 -45.10 26.72
C MET A 689 -6.24 -45.32 27.27
N ALA A 690 -6.36 -45.84 28.49
CA ALA A 690 -7.65 -45.94 29.16
C ALA A 690 -8.27 -44.54 29.32
N PHE A 691 -7.48 -43.53 29.67
CA PHE A 691 -7.91 -42.12 29.71
C PHE A 691 -8.30 -41.55 28.33
N ARG A 692 -7.77 -42.08 27.22
CA ARG A 692 -8.14 -41.69 25.83
C ARG A 692 -9.42 -42.38 25.35
N GLU A 693 -10.00 -43.29 26.13
CA GLU A 693 -11.31 -43.84 25.83
C GLU A 693 -12.42 -42.91 26.37
N PRO A 694 -13.40 -42.52 25.53
CA PRO A 694 -14.39 -41.49 25.88
C PRO A 694 -15.05 -41.70 27.24
N VAL A 695 -15.48 -42.92 27.57
CA VAL A 695 -16.20 -43.20 28.82
C VAL A 695 -15.37 -42.88 30.07
N TRP A 696 -14.06 -43.16 30.04
CA TRP A 696 -13.17 -42.95 31.19
C TRP A 696 -12.70 -41.50 31.29
N LEU A 697 -12.46 -40.84 30.14
CA LEU A 697 -12.23 -39.40 30.10
C LEU A 697 -13.42 -38.63 30.69
N LEU A 698 -14.63 -38.93 30.19
CA LEU A 698 -15.88 -38.32 30.66
C LEU A 698 -16.10 -38.57 32.14
N LYS A 699 -15.85 -39.80 32.63
CA LYS A 699 -15.91 -40.10 34.06
C LYS A 699 -14.91 -39.26 34.86
N THR A 700 -13.66 -39.14 34.41
CA THR A 700 -12.64 -38.39 35.14
C THR A 700 -12.95 -36.90 35.20
N LEU A 701 -13.46 -36.34 34.10
CA LEU A 701 -13.92 -34.96 34.04
C LEU A 701 -15.16 -34.74 34.90
N ALA A 702 -16.12 -35.68 34.90
CA ALA A 702 -17.30 -35.62 35.78
C ALA A 702 -16.94 -35.68 37.27
N GLU A 703 -15.84 -36.34 37.62
CA GLU A 703 -15.32 -36.38 38.99
C GLU A 703 -14.49 -35.15 39.37
N ASN A 704 -14.22 -34.22 38.43
CA ASN A 704 -13.35 -33.05 38.60
C ASN A 704 -11.94 -33.42 39.10
N LYS A 705 -11.40 -34.57 38.67
CA LYS A 705 -10.10 -35.08 39.14
C LYS A 705 -8.90 -34.62 38.32
N THR A 706 -9.11 -33.78 37.31
CA THR A 706 -8.03 -33.28 36.46
C THR A 706 -8.17 -31.78 36.20
N ALA A 707 -7.03 -31.12 36.02
CA ALA A 707 -6.96 -29.73 35.60
C ALA A 707 -7.33 -29.62 34.12
N VAL A 708 -8.16 -28.61 33.81
CA VAL A 708 -8.66 -28.35 32.47
C VAL A 708 -8.56 -26.87 32.19
N GLU A 709 -8.08 -26.54 31.01
CA GLU A 709 -7.93 -25.20 30.50
C GLU A 709 -8.74 -25.07 29.21
N TYR A 710 -9.54 -24.01 29.08
CA TYR A 710 -10.19 -23.70 27.82
C TYR A 710 -9.17 -23.07 26.87
N VAL A 711 -9.06 -23.62 25.66
CA VAL A 711 -8.09 -23.22 24.64
C VAL A 711 -8.76 -22.30 23.62
N GLY A 712 -9.93 -22.67 23.11
CA GLY A 712 -10.58 -21.91 22.04
C GLY A 712 -11.71 -22.68 21.35
N ILE A 713 -12.02 -22.32 20.11
CA ILE A 713 -12.97 -23.02 19.24
C ILE A 713 -12.26 -23.34 17.93
N GLU A 714 -12.36 -24.58 17.47
CA GLU A 714 -11.83 -25.01 16.17
C GLU A 714 -12.94 -25.64 15.33
N ASN A 715 -12.81 -25.54 14.00
CA ASN A 715 -13.68 -26.30 13.09
C ASN A 715 -13.22 -27.77 13.02
N VAL A 716 -14.12 -28.69 13.32
CA VAL A 716 -13.93 -30.13 13.21
C VAL A 716 -15.00 -30.71 12.29
N ARG A 717 -14.68 -30.86 11.01
CA ARG A 717 -15.52 -31.56 10.01
C ARG A 717 -16.95 -30.98 9.94
N ASP A 718 -17.04 -29.70 9.60
CA ASP A 718 -18.29 -28.95 9.40
C ASP A 718 -19.06 -28.62 10.69
N ASP A 719 -18.45 -28.85 11.85
CA ASP A 719 -18.96 -28.43 13.15
C ASP A 719 -17.91 -27.60 13.89
N PHE A 720 -18.34 -26.60 14.65
CA PHE A 720 -17.44 -25.90 15.56
C PHE A 720 -17.33 -26.70 16.85
N ALA A 721 -16.14 -26.77 17.42
CA ALA A 721 -15.91 -27.48 18.67
C ALA A 721 -15.07 -26.64 19.62
N SER A 722 -15.58 -26.46 20.85
CA SER A 722 -14.80 -25.98 21.99
C SER A 722 -13.60 -26.90 22.23
N VAL A 723 -12.42 -26.32 22.36
CA VAL A 723 -11.16 -27.01 22.58
C VAL A 723 -10.74 -26.83 24.03
N LEU A 724 -10.54 -27.94 24.74
CA LEU A 724 -10.03 -27.93 26.11
C LEU A 724 -8.69 -28.67 26.17
N ARG A 725 -7.72 -28.11 26.89
CA ARG A 725 -6.48 -28.79 27.25
C ARG A 725 -6.69 -29.48 28.59
N VAL A 726 -6.51 -30.80 28.62
CA VAL A 726 -6.72 -31.64 29.81
C VAL A 726 -5.40 -32.28 30.21
N LYS A 727 -5.03 -32.15 31.47
CA LYS A 727 -3.80 -32.79 31.98
C LYS A 727 -4.06 -34.28 32.25
N GLN A 728 -3.31 -35.18 31.61
CA GLN A 728 -3.41 -36.60 31.92
C GLN A 728 -2.80 -36.92 33.30
N PRO A 729 -3.16 -38.06 33.92
CA PRO A 729 -2.48 -38.54 35.13
C PRO A 729 -0.96 -38.71 34.94
N SER A 730 -0.51 -38.96 33.71
CA SER A 730 0.91 -39.03 33.37
C SER A 730 1.64 -37.68 33.36
N GLY A 731 0.89 -36.58 33.33
CA GLY A 731 1.39 -35.22 33.13
C GLY A 731 1.35 -34.75 31.68
N ILE A 732 1.13 -35.65 30.70
CA ILE A 732 1.07 -35.29 29.28
C ILE A 732 -0.26 -34.54 29.02
N PRO A 733 -0.24 -33.33 28.45
CA PRO A 733 -1.47 -32.63 28.08
C PRO A 733 -2.10 -33.27 26.85
N ILE A 734 -3.43 -33.32 26.80
CA ILE A 734 -4.19 -33.64 25.59
C ILE A 734 -5.14 -32.51 25.26
N LYS A 735 -5.42 -32.30 23.97
CA LYS A 735 -6.52 -31.43 23.54
C LYS A 735 -7.75 -32.29 23.29
N ILE A 736 -8.88 -31.89 23.83
CA ILE A 736 -10.18 -32.52 23.59
C ILE A 736 -11.10 -31.49 22.95
N TYR A 737 -11.97 -31.96 22.07
CA TYR A 737 -12.82 -31.14 21.22
C TYR A 737 -14.26 -31.53 21.44
N ILE A 738 -15.09 -30.55 21.79
CA ILE A 738 -16.46 -30.73 22.21
C ILE A 738 -17.34 -29.96 21.24
N SER A 739 -18.16 -30.67 20.47
CA SER A 739 -19.08 -30.09 19.48
C SER A 739 -19.97 -29.01 20.10
N GLU A 740 -20.00 -27.81 19.51
CA GLU A 740 -20.88 -26.70 19.95
C GLU A 740 -22.36 -27.02 19.70
N LYS A 741 -22.65 -27.88 18.71
CA LYS A 741 -24.01 -28.27 18.36
C LYS A 741 -24.58 -29.34 19.28
N THR A 742 -23.75 -30.32 19.66
CA THR A 742 -24.21 -31.54 20.36
C THR A 742 -23.67 -31.69 21.77
N ASN A 743 -22.64 -30.91 22.13
CA ASN A 743 -21.82 -31.11 23.32
C ASN A 743 -21.16 -32.50 23.39
N TYR A 744 -20.99 -33.18 22.24
CA TYR A 744 -20.32 -34.47 22.17
C TYR A 744 -18.80 -34.32 22.04
N LEU A 745 -18.05 -35.25 22.63
CA LEU A 745 -16.60 -35.34 22.49
C LEU A 745 -16.26 -35.87 21.10
N VAL A 746 -15.92 -34.99 20.15
CA VAL A 746 -15.77 -35.35 18.73
C VAL A 746 -14.33 -35.59 18.30
N LYS A 747 -13.33 -35.06 19.02
CA LYS A 747 -11.91 -35.23 18.69
C LYS A 747 -11.05 -35.21 19.96
N ILE A 748 -10.00 -36.01 19.97
CA ILE A 748 -8.89 -35.96 20.93
C ILE A 748 -7.60 -35.84 20.12
N VAL A 749 -6.71 -34.94 20.53
CA VAL A 749 -5.34 -34.84 20.03
C VAL A 749 -4.39 -35.08 21.20
N VAL A 750 -3.49 -36.02 20.99
CA VAL A 750 -2.38 -36.30 21.89
C VAL A 750 -1.11 -35.94 21.15
N GLU A 751 -0.30 -35.10 21.74
CA GLU A 751 0.99 -34.68 21.21
C GLU A 751 2.01 -34.93 22.32
N ASP A 752 2.84 -35.95 22.12
CA ASP A 752 4.02 -36.17 22.94
C ASP A 752 5.29 -35.82 22.14
N GLU A 753 6.46 -35.88 22.77
CA GLU A 753 7.74 -35.52 22.14
C GLU A 753 8.07 -36.37 20.90
N THR A 754 7.38 -37.50 20.71
CA THR A 754 7.71 -38.51 19.69
C THR A 754 6.62 -38.71 18.64
N GLU A 755 5.36 -38.47 18.96
CA GLU A 755 4.24 -38.78 18.06
C GLU A 755 3.02 -37.89 18.31
N LYS A 756 2.37 -37.47 17.22
CA LYS A 756 1.05 -36.81 17.24
C LYS A 756 -0.04 -37.81 16.85
N THR A 757 -0.92 -38.12 17.79
CA THR A 757 -2.10 -38.97 17.55
C THR A 757 -3.38 -38.13 17.55
N VAL A 758 -4.15 -38.21 16.47
CA VAL A 758 -5.48 -37.59 16.35
C VAL A 758 -6.54 -38.68 16.31
N LYS A 759 -7.48 -38.67 17.27
CA LYS A 759 -8.63 -39.59 17.32
C LYS A 759 -9.93 -38.82 17.15
N LEU A 760 -10.76 -39.24 16.21
CA LEU A 760 -12.03 -38.62 15.86
C LEU A 760 -13.17 -39.57 16.18
N PHE A 761 -14.25 -39.09 16.79
CA PHE A 761 -15.37 -39.92 17.25
C PHE A 761 -16.64 -39.62 16.45
N ARG A 762 -17.40 -40.68 16.16
CA ARG A 762 -18.61 -40.64 15.31
C ARG A 762 -19.64 -41.67 15.77
N GLU A 763 -20.83 -41.57 15.17
CA GLU A 763 -21.94 -42.52 15.36
C GLU A 763 -22.30 -42.74 16.83
N PHE A 764 -22.69 -41.66 17.49
CA PHE A 764 -23.10 -41.68 18.87
C PHE A 764 -24.42 -42.47 19.04
N LYS A 765 -24.43 -43.52 19.89
CA LYS A 765 -25.64 -44.24 20.32
C LYS A 765 -25.75 -44.37 21.85
N ASP A 766 -26.97 -44.23 22.36
CA ASP A 766 -27.28 -44.42 23.78
C ASP A 766 -27.02 -45.87 24.21
N VAL A 767 -26.26 -46.05 25.30
CA VAL A 767 -26.00 -47.33 25.96
C VAL A 767 -26.32 -47.19 27.44
N LYS A 768 -27.49 -47.68 27.86
CA LYS A 768 -28.00 -47.57 29.25
C LYS A 768 -28.04 -46.11 29.75
N GLY A 769 -28.46 -45.18 28.89
CA GLY A 769 -28.57 -43.77 29.20
C GLY A 769 -27.24 -43.02 29.22
N ILE A 770 -26.16 -43.63 28.71
CA ILE A 770 -24.86 -42.99 28.50
C ILE A 770 -24.62 -42.90 27.00
N MET A 771 -24.34 -41.69 26.54
CA MET A 771 -24.07 -41.48 25.13
C MET A 771 -22.60 -41.82 24.80
N LEU A 772 -22.34 -42.87 24.00
CA LEU A 772 -21.00 -43.29 23.54
C LEU A 772 -20.85 -43.36 22.01
N PRO A 773 -19.64 -43.07 21.47
CA PRO A 773 -19.37 -43.21 20.04
C PRO A 773 -19.28 -44.68 19.63
N HIS A 774 -19.89 -45.03 18.49
CA HIS A 774 -19.81 -46.36 17.89
C HIS A 774 -18.86 -46.43 16.69
N GLN A 775 -18.19 -45.33 16.36
CA GLN A 775 -17.12 -45.30 15.37
C GLN A 775 -16.01 -44.36 15.85
N SER A 776 -14.74 -44.73 15.62
CA SER A 776 -13.61 -43.84 15.80
C SER A 776 -12.61 -43.94 14.66
N ILE A 777 -11.96 -42.84 14.32
CA ILE A 777 -10.88 -42.78 13.33
C ILE A 777 -9.63 -42.28 14.04
N THR A 778 -8.56 -43.08 14.03
CA THR A 778 -7.26 -42.72 14.61
C THR A 778 -6.27 -42.46 13.50
N ARG A 779 -5.53 -41.36 13.60
CA ARG A 779 -4.46 -40.98 12.68
C ARG A 779 -3.18 -40.67 13.45
N THR A 780 -2.09 -41.25 13.01
CA THR A 780 -0.73 -40.86 13.36
C THR A 780 0.02 -40.53 12.05
N GLU A 781 1.32 -40.21 12.11
CA GLU A 781 2.09 -39.93 10.89
C GLU A 781 2.07 -41.10 9.90
N ASP A 782 2.21 -42.33 10.41
CA ASP A 782 2.36 -43.52 9.57
C ASP A 782 1.06 -44.35 9.44
N LEU A 783 0.04 -44.03 10.24
CA LEU A 783 -1.07 -44.96 10.49
C LEU A 783 -2.43 -44.29 10.43
N HIS A 784 -3.35 -44.92 9.69
CA HIS A 784 -4.76 -44.56 9.67
C HIS A 784 -5.61 -45.78 10.00
N HIS A 785 -6.29 -45.74 11.14
CA HIS A 785 -7.22 -46.76 11.60
C HIS A 785 -8.63 -46.21 11.68
N GLU A 786 -9.58 -47.06 11.35
CA GLU A 786 -10.99 -46.84 11.61
C GLU A 786 -11.55 -48.02 12.40
N THR A 787 -12.20 -47.73 13.51
CA THR A 787 -12.73 -48.74 14.43
C THR A 787 -14.23 -48.58 14.55
N HIS A 788 -14.98 -49.65 14.28
CA HIS A 788 -16.44 -49.70 14.42
C HIS A 788 -16.77 -50.52 15.65
N PHE A 789 -17.47 -49.93 16.62
CA PHE A 789 -17.84 -50.57 17.88
C PHE A 789 -19.26 -51.16 17.79
N SER A 790 -19.43 -52.35 18.35
CA SER A 790 -20.73 -53.02 18.47
C SER A 790 -20.84 -53.72 19.82
N ASN A 791 -22.07 -54.08 20.23
CA ASN A 791 -22.34 -54.76 21.49
C ASN A 791 -21.66 -54.10 22.70
N VAL A 792 -21.77 -52.76 22.78
CA VAL A 792 -21.24 -52.01 23.92
C VAL A 792 -22.15 -52.27 25.13
N ILE A 793 -21.59 -52.86 26.18
CA ILE A 793 -22.29 -53.22 27.42
C ILE A 793 -21.62 -52.49 28.58
N ILE A 794 -22.41 -51.69 29.30
CA ILE A 794 -21.98 -50.99 30.52
C ILE A 794 -22.35 -51.79 31.76
N ASN A 795 -21.40 -51.86 32.69
CA ASN A 795 -21.44 -52.61 33.94
C ASN A 795 -21.77 -54.10 33.79
N PRO A 796 -21.16 -54.85 32.85
CA PRO A 796 -21.24 -56.30 32.88
C PRO A 796 -20.45 -56.86 34.07
N GLU A 797 -20.83 -58.04 34.55
CA GLU A 797 -19.97 -58.85 35.39
C GLU A 797 -18.78 -59.32 34.54
N ILE A 798 -17.56 -59.09 35.03
CA ILE A 798 -16.32 -59.50 34.37
C ILE A 798 -15.54 -60.36 35.35
N ASP A 799 -15.20 -61.59 34.98
CA ASP A 799 -14.31 -62.43 35.78
C ASP A 799 -12.93 -61.76 35.86
N SER A 800 -12.50 -61.43 37.08
CA SER A 800 -11.21 -60.80 37.33
C SER A 800 -10.02 -61.60 36.81
N LYS A 801 -10.17 -62.92 36.66
CA LYS A 801 -9.15 -63.81 36.09
C LYS A 801 -8.84 -63.49 34.64
N LEU A 802 -9.76 -62.84 33.90
CA LEU A 802 -9.52 -62.42 32.52
C LEU A 802 -8.33 -61.46 32.41
N PHE A 803 -8.05 -60.65 33.41
CA PHE A 803 -6.95 -59.69 33.35
C PHE A 803 -5.58 -60.31 33.67
N ASN A 804 -5.56 -61.52 34.24
CA ASN A 804 -4.35 -62.27 34.54
C ASN A 804 -4.24 -63.50 33.61
N PRO A 805 -3.37 -63.46 32.58
CA PRO A 805 -3.25 -64.56 31.62
C PRO A 805 -2.84 -65.90 32.24
N LYS A 806 -2.22 -65.88 33.44
CA LYS A 806 -1.86 -67.12 34.15
C LYS A 806 -3.06 -67.85 34.71
N GLU A 807 -4.15 -67.13 34.97
CA GLU A 807 -5.36 -67.65 35.61
C GLU A 807 -6.51 -67.81 34.60
N SER A 808 -6.47 -67.13 33.45
CA SER A 808 -7.56 -67.15 32.48
C SER A 808 -7.75 -68.47 31.74
N GLY A 809 -6.94 -69.51 32.00
CA GLY A 809 -6.90 -70.71 31.16
C GLY A 809 -6.50 -70.39 29.72
N LYS A 810 -6.35 -71.42 28.88
CA LYS A 810 -5.88 -71.28 27.51
C LYS A 810 -6.74 -70.38 26.64
#